data_AF-A0A940WIN2-F1
#
_entry.id   AF-A0A940WIN2-F1
#
_cell.length_a   1.000
_cell.length_b   1.000
_cell.length_c   1.000
_cell.angle_alpha   90.00
_cell.angle_beta   90.00
_cell.angle_gamma   90.00
#
_symmetry.space_group_name_H-M   'P 1'
#
loop_
_entity.id
_entity.type
_entity.pdbx_description
1 polymer ?
#
loop_
_entity_poly.entity_id
_entity_poly.type
_entity_poly.pdbx_seq_one_letter_code
_entity_poly.pdbx_strand_id
1 'polypeptide(L)'
;MPSPPPSTAGDASGTQGKVTPAGRSTEAAARQTVVTTLVAAAANGFWADFHSFLERLPVPTFVGVLATGVLGGLLLRGRGPAGVLARLAGRLGPPTSKMRDWFLAPLSQRPRMAKALAALRRVLPTVVIAYLSVASGVVVILGVWGASQGVSALVRWVSSPSCADPRELSVITAPENVDALRDAAAAYTDEADGCTPYRISVGAAPSAAEMSDGFTLGWCRDDESFPRLFGRRPDAWIATSTAEVAHVRRMQSPLVSSGQPCDGMAGGRATLSPGPSVAGEQLIVAMLAERADDLKNLPPEQKGDKTLADVVGAIRTRLGMRLVYPQPGLSSAGLIAAARLVGLERPEDTVRSVASDDSADALLCRFKRMTKAEKQGYALLVPAHSVQEYNSGEITNEGCGGMDPKEPRLDEVQPPGMPVLDYPFVDITWPDENAPASRDESAERRLALGRFAGWLAHKHPLFGGPVQPPALRSGADELGDAKDEIARRLHRVDLQFLLDVSGSMSRLLLPTSEALPEIRQTLIEADRLSLSTFWQDKDEGIRISDPTDKEGASQLGRFVGRFRQERSRGRDAPLSNAIDELGRKFGLPGRSVVVVTDGGPFGAEGIPGRAEQDIVRALKRSSSITNLYILVFGHGGCGGRFPQPERPPGSSQHVVCAEIEGGQSPRTGTQAVASALNRAIFTLRGWS
;
A
#
# COMPACT_ATOMS: atom_id res chain seq x y z
N MET A 1 -55.29 -21.90 21.87
CA MET A 1 -54.37 -22.73 22.69
C MET A 1 -53.66 -21.78 23.65
N PRO A 2 -53.79 -21.99 24.97
CA PRO A 2 -53.38 -21.02 25.99
C PRO A 2 -51.91 -21.19 26.42
N SER A 3 -51.35 -20.08 26.90
CA SER A 3 -49.99 -19.87 27.42
C SER A 3 -49.64 -20.75 28.63
N PRO A 4 -48.36 -21.13 28.83
CA PRO A 4 -47.89 -21.68 30.09
C PRO A 4 -47.44 -20.57 31.09
N PRO A 5 -47.54 -20.83 32.41
CA PRO A 5 -47.32 -19.86 33.50
C PRO A 5 -45.85 -19.74 33.95
N PRO A 6 -45.51 -18.73 34.79
CA PRO A 6 -44.15 -18.49 35.27
C PRO A 6 -43.82 -19.28 36.55
N SER A 7 -42.59 -19.78 36.67
CA SER A 7 -42.07 -20.38 37.91
C SER A 7 -41.20 -19.37 38.68
N THR A 8 -41.60 -19.07 39.91
CA THR A 8 -40.86 -18.33 40.91
C THR A 8 -40.09 -19.26 41.85
N ALA A 9 -38.95 -18.74 42.32
CA ALA A 9 -38.30 -18.94 43.63
C ALA A 9 -37.73 -20.33 44.00
N GLY A 10 -36.43 -20.33 44.25
CA GLY A 10 -35.69 -21.36 44.99
C GLY A 10 -34.40 -20.76 45.55
N ASP A 11 -34.51 -20.08 46.69
CA ASP A 11 -33.40 -19.78 47.60
C ASP A 11 -32.96 -21.07 48.31
N ALA A 12 -31.64 -21.26 48.48
CA ALA A 12 -30.98 -21.45 49.78
C ALA A 12 -29.62 -22.18 49.68
N SER A 13 -28.71 -21.76 50.58
CA SER A 13 -27.53 -22.47 51.10
C SER A 13 -26.31 -22.55 50.17
N GLY A 14 -25.14 -21.99 50.47
CA GLY A 14 -24.54 -21.76 51.79
C GLY A 14 -23.26 -22.58 51.93
N THR A 15 -22.13 -22.04 51.47
CA THR A 15 -20.79 -22.57 51.81
C THR A 15 -19.83 -21.43 52.06
N GLN A 16 -19.55 -21.19 53.35
CA GLN A 16 -18.49 -20.33 53.84
C GLN A 16 -17.12 -20.95 53.50
N GLY A 17 -16.43 -20.38 52.51
CA GLY A 17 -15.02 -20.64 52.24
C GLY A 17 -14.13 -19.77 53.11
N LYS A 18 -13.37 -20.43 54.00
CA LYS A 18 -12.36 -19.86 54.90
C LYS A 18 -11.21 -19.23 54.09
N VAL A 19 -11.20 -17.90 53.96
CA VAL A 19 -10.11 -17.16 53.31
C VAL A 19 -8.89 -17.12 54.23
N THR A 20 -7.79 -17.71 53.75
CA THR A 20 -6.46 -17.63 54.37
C THR A 20 -5.69 -16.49 53.68
N PRO A 21 -5.05 -15.55 54.39
CA PRO A 21 -4.33 -14.46 53.75
C PRO A 21 -2.96 -14.98 53.26
N ALA A 22 -2.81 -15.15 51.95
CA ALA A 22 -1.55 -15.46 51.29
C ALA A 22 -1.01 -14.22 50.57
N GLY A 23 0.23 -13.86 50.89
CA GLY A 23 1.19 -13.38 49.87
C GLY A 23 1.26 -11.87 49.59
N ARG A 24 1.80 -11.09 50.53
CA ARG A 24 2.41 -9.76 50.23
C ARG A 24 3.85 -9.85 49.65
N SER A 25 4.33 -11.04 49.26
CA SER A 25 5.71 -11.24 48.79
C SER A 25 5.88 -11.40 47.27
N THR A 26 4.80 -11.43 46.48
CA THR A 26 4.89 -11.65 45.02
C THR A 26 5.21 -10.38 44.24
N GLU A 27 4.84 -9.20 44.74
CA GLU A 27 5.06 -7.93 44.04
C GLU A 27 6.53 -7.47 44.12
N ALA A 28 7.21 -7.73 45.23
CA ALA A 28 8.64 -7.45 45.37
C ALA A 28 9.50 -8.38 44.50
N ALA A 29 9.14 -9.67 44.42
CA ALA A 29 9.81 -10.63 43.54
C ALA A 29 9.57 -10.32 42.05
N ALA A 30 8.36 -9.92 41.67
CA ALA A 30 8.04 -9.50 40.30
C ALA A 30 8.80 -8.23 39.90
N ARG A 31 8.85 -7.21 40.76
CA ARG A 31 9.64 -5.99 40.53
C ARG A 31 11.13 -6.27 40.44
N GLN A 32 11.66 -7.13 41.31
CA GLN A 32 13.07 -7.49 41.27
C GLN A 32 13.42 -8.26 39.99
N THR A 33 12.53 -9.15 39.54
CA THR A 33 12.70 -9.90 38.28
C THR A 33 12.68 -8.97 37.07
N VAL A 34 11.72 -8.04 36.99
CA VAL A 34 11.62 -7.06 35.89
C VAL A 34 12.85 -6.15 35.85
N VAL A 35 13.34 -5.68 37.00
CA VAL A 35 14.55 -4.87 37.09
C VAL A 35 15.79 -5.66 36.67
N THR A 36 15.96 -6.90 37.13
CA THR A 36 17.10 -7.74 36.67
C THR A 36 17.05 -8.06 35.19
N THR A 37 15.86 -8.27 34.61
CA THR A 37 15.71 -8.54 33.17
C THR A 37 15.99 -7.29 32.34
N LEU A 38 15.55 -6.11 32.77
CA LEU A 38 15.88 -4.83 32.13
C LEU A 38 17.37 -4.51 32.21
N VAL A 39 18.00 -4.74 33.36
CA VAL A 39 19.46 -4.54 33.53
C VAL A 39 20.25 -5.55 32.68
N ALA A 40 19.81 -6.80 32.58
CA ALA A 40 20.44 -7.81 31.72
C ALA A 40 20.26 -7.50 30.23
N ALA A 41 19.08 -7.02 29.81
CA ALA A 41 18.82 -6.60 28.43
C ALA A 41 19.64 -5.37 28.05
N ALA A 42 19.75 -4.38 28.93
CA ALA A 42 20.60 -3.20 28.75
C ALA A 42 22.08 -3.57 28.70
N ALA A 43 22.54 -4.50 29.55
CA ALA A 43 23.91 -4.98 29.55
C ALA A 43 24.24 -5.77 28.26
N ASN A 44 23.31 -6.58 27.74
CA ASN A 44 23.49 -7.30 26.48
C ASN A 44 23.47 -6.38 25.26
N GLY A 45 22.57 -5.39 25.23
CA GLY A 45 22.55 -4.36 24.18
C GLY A 45 23.84 -3.55 24.17
N PHE A 46 24.30 -3.12 25.35
CA PHE A 46 25.57 -2.41 25.51
C PHE A 46 26.77 -3.27 25.09
N TRP A 47 26.75 -4.58 25.39
CA TRP A 47 27.82 -5.49 24.99
C TRP A 47 27.87 -5.72 23.48
N ALA A 48 26.71 -5.84 22.82
CA ALA A 48 26.62 -5.97 21.37
C ALA A 48 27.10 -4.70 20.65
N ASP A 49 26.71 -3.52 21.13
CA ASP A 49 27.17 -2.23 20.60
C ASP A 49 28.66 -2.00 20.86
N PHE A 50 29.17 -2.42 22.03
CA PHE A 50 30.60 -2.36 22.34
C PHE A 50 31.42 -3.28 21.42
N HIS A 51 30.93 -4.49 21.11
CA HIS A 51 31.60 -5.41 20.19
C HIS A 51 31.61 -4.85 18.75
N SER A 52 30.48 -4.32 18.29
CA SER A 52 30.35 -3.67 16.98
C SER A 52 31.23 -2.41 16.86
N PHE A 53 31.37 -1.65 17.96
CA PHE A 53 32.28 -0.51 18.03
C PHE A 53 33.75 -0.94 17.97
N LEU A 54 34.14 -2.00 18.68
CA LEU A 54 35.50 -2.54 18.64
C LEU A 54 35.87 -3.07 17.24
N GLU A 55 34.92 -3.65 16.50
CA GLU A 55 35.12 -4.12 15.12
C GLU A 55 35.32 -2.97 14.11
N ARG A 56 34.86 -1.76 14.43
CA ARG A 56 34.94 -0.59 13.54
C ARG A 56 36.14 0.32 13.81
N LEU A 57 36.92 0.07 14.86
CA LEU A 57 38.10 0.88 15.15
C LEU A 57 39.26 0.54 14.21
N PRO A 58 39.86 1.51 13.50
CA PRO A 58 41.05 1.25 12.70
C PRO A 58 42.21 0.79 13.60
N VAL A 59 42.96 -0.21 13.14
CA VAL A 59 44.05 -0.90 13.86
C VAL A 59 45.03 0.03 14.62
N PRO A 60 45.41 1.23 14.13
CA PRO A 60 46.30 2.14 14.85
C PRO A 60 45.72 2.64 16.18
N THR A 61 44.40 2.82 16.26
CA THR A 61 43.70 3.34 17.45
C THR A 61 43.65 2.29 18.56
N PHE A 62 43.52 1.01 18.18
CA PHE A 62 43.57 -0.12 19.11
C PHE A 62 44.94 -0.27 19.77
N VAL A 63 46.01 -0.07 19.00
CA VAL A 63 47.40 -0.04 19.51
C VAL A 63 47.63 1.15 20.44
N GLY A 64 47.06 2.32 20.14
CA GLY A 64 47.12 3.50 20.99
C GLY A 64 46.46 3.31 22.37
N VAL A 65 45.29 2.67 22.42
CA VAL A 65 44.57 2.34 23.67
C VAL A 65 45.34 1.31 24.50
N LEU A 66 45.93 0.29 23.86
CA LEU A 66 46.78 -0.68 24.57
C LEU A 66 48.07 -0.03 25.10
N ALA A 67 48.72 0.84 24.32
CA ALA A 67 49.95 1.51 24.73
C ALA A 67 49.72 2.48 25.90
N THR A 68 48.64 3.25 25.88
CA THR A 68 48.25 4.13 27.00
C THR A 68 47.84 3.35 28.24
N GLY A 69 47.14 2.22 28.07
CA GLY A 69 46.82 1.29 29.15
C GLY A 69 48.06 0.69 29.84
N VAL A 70 49.05 0.27 29.06
CA VAL A 70 50.32 -0.27 29.57
C VAL A 70 51.19 0.82 30.21
N LEU A 71 51.27 2.02 29.63
CA LEU A 71 51.98 3.15 30.24
C LEU A 71 51.32 3.61 31.54
N GLY A 72 49.98 3.67 31.59
CA GLY A 72 49.22 4.00 32.79
C GLY A 72 49.45 2.97 33.91
N GLY A 73 49.47 1.68 33.58
CA GLY A 73 49.82 0.60 34.51
C GLY A 73 51.27 0.66 35.03
N LEU A 74 52.21 1.10 34.19
CA LEU A 74 53.62 1.29 34.56
C LEU A 74 53.84 2.54 35.44
N LEU A 75 53.13 3.64 35.18
CA LEU A 75 53.21 4.87 35.97
C LEU A 75 52.56 4.72 37.35
N LEU A 76 51.53 3.86 37.47
CA LEU A 76 50.91 3.50 38.76
C LEU A 76 51.78 2.58 39.64
N ARG A 77 52.95 2.15 39.15
CA ARG A 77 53.90 1.31 39.89
C ARG A 77 54.72 2.08 40.94
N GLY A 78 54.69 3.42 40.90
CA GLY A 78 55.52 4.30 41.74
C GLY A 78 54.95 4.72 43.11
N ARG A 79 53.66 4.46 43.41
CA ARG A 79 53.07 4.68 44.73
C ARG A 79 52.11 3.53 45.06
N GLY A 80 52.51 2.69 46.01
CA GLY A 80 52.04 1.31 46.19
C GLY A 80 50.52 1.07 46.16
N PRO A 81 49.99 0.41 45.10
CA PRO A 81 48.60 -0.06 45.05
C PRO A 81 48.35 -1.34 45.87
N ALA A 82 49.40 -1.91 46.47
CA ALA A 82 49.30 -3.09 47.33
C ALA A 82 48.40 -2.85 48.57
N GLY A 83 48.36 -1.62 49.09
CA GLY A 83 47.55 -1.28 50.28
C GLY A 83 46.05 -1.12 49.99
N VAL A 84 45.68 -0.67 48.79
CA VAL A 84 44.26 -0.46 48.40
C VAL A 84 43.66 -1.76 47.87
N LEU A 85 44.42 -2.54 47.08
CA LEU A 85 43.99 -3.84 46.60
C LEU A 85 43.90 -4.89 47.73
N ALA A 86 44.75 -4.84 48.76
CA ALA A 86 44.61 -5.71 49.93
C ALA A 86 43.34 -5.42 50.74
N ARG A 87 42.87 -4.16 50.79
CA ARG A 87 41.62 -3.78 51.46
C ARG A 87 40.37 -4.15 50.66
N LEU A 88 40.43 -4.13 49.32
CA LEU A 88 39.34 -4.59 48.45
C LEU A 88 39.27 -6.12 48.37
N ALA A 89 40.42 -6.80 48.33
CA ALA A 89 40.48 -8.27 48.35
C ALA A 89 40.10 -8.88 49.70
N GLY A 90 40.18 -8.14 50.81
CA GLY A 90 39.65 -8.58 52.10
C GLY A 90 38.12 -8.46 52.23
N ARG A 91 37.46 -7.75 51.30
CA ARG A 91 36.01 -7.47 51.34
C ARG A 91 35.20 -8.33 50.37
N LEU A 92 35.84 -8.82 49.31
CA LEU A 92 35.35 -9.92 48.49
C LEU A 92 35.85 -11.20 49.15
N GLY A 93 34.96 -12.07 49.62
CA GLY A 93 35.29 -13.31 50.33
C GLY A 93 36.13 -14.30 49.48
N PRO A 94 36.09 -15.62 49.75
CA PRO A 94 37.04 -16.57 49.15
C PRO A 94 36.56 -17.28 47.84
N PRO A 95 36.19 -16.62 46.71
CA PRO A 95 36.00 -17.33 45.44
C PRO A 95 37.23 -17.25 44.51
N THR A 96 38.17 -16.32 44.72
CA THR A 96 39.31 -16.13 43.80
C THR A 96 40.37 -17.22 43.91
N SER A 97 40.56 -17.82 45.08
CA SER A 97 41.42 -19.01 45.25
C SER A 97 40.83 -20.23 44.54
N LYS A 98 39.51 -20.46 44.66
CA LYS A 98 38.81 -21.57 44.00
C LYS A 98 38.84 -21.48 42.47
N MET A 99 38.66 -20.29 41.90
CA MET A 99 38.74 -20.10 40.44
C MET A 99 40.15 -20.33 39.90
N ARG A 100 41.17 -19.89 40.66
CA ARG A 100 42.59 -20.09 40.32
C ARG A 100 42.98 -21.58 40.35
N ASP A 101 42.50 -22.30 41.35
CA ASP A 101 42.81 -23.73 41.51
C ASP A 101 42.02 -24.59 40.51
N TRP A 102 40.80 -24.18 40.14
CA TRP A 102 40.02 -24.84 39.08
C TRP A 102 40.65 -24.69 37.68
N PHE A 103 41.15 -23.50 37.34
CA PHE A 103 41.80 -23.26 36.03
C PHE A 103 43.17 -23.94 35.90
N LEU A 104 43.90 -24.12 37.00
CA LEU A 104 45.26 -24.69 36.99
C LEU A 104 45.30 -26.20 37.30
N ALA A 105 44.22 -26.78 37.81
CA ALA A 105 44.12 -28.21 38.11
C ALA A 105 44.45 -29.13 36.90
N PRO A 106 43.97 -28.87 35.67
CA PRO A 106 44.25 -29.74 34.52
C PRO A 106 45.70 -29.71 34.06
N LEU A 107 46.42 -28.63 34.35
CA LEU A 107 47.80 -28.40 33.90
C LEU A 107 48.84 -28.94 34.89
N SER A 108 48.46 -29.19 36.14
CA SER A 108 49.34 -29.67 37.21
C SER A 108 49.74 -31.15 37.10
N GLN A 109 49.04 -31.95 36.30
CA GLN A 109 49.27 -33.40 36.19
C GLN A 109 50.34 -33.83 35.16
N ARG A 110 51.00 -32.90 34.47
CA ARG A 110 52.05 -33.24 33.47
C ARG A 110 53.45 -32.85 33.98
N PRO A 111 54.35 -33.82 34.27
CA PRO A 111 55.65 -33.54 34.89
C PRO A 111 56.60 -32.71 34.01
N ARG A 112 56.35 -32.62 32.70
CA ARG A 112 57.13 -31.80 31.76
C ARG A 112 56.73 -30.32 31.71
N MET A 113 55.63 -29.90 32.37
CA MET A 113 55.16 -28.51 32.35
C MET A 113 55.37 -27.71 33.64
N ALA A 114 55.97 -28.31 34.69
CA ALA A 114 56.18 -27.65 35.98
C ALA A 114 57.06 -26.38 35.89
N LYS A 115 58.08 -26.37 35.03
CA LYS A 115 58.94 -25.19 34.81
C LYS A 115 58.23 -24.07 34.03
N ALA A 116 57.40 -24.42 33.04
CA ALA A 116 56.62 -23.46 32.26
C ALA A 116 55.48 -22.84 33.09
N LEU A 117 54.82 -23.64 33.93
CA LEU A 117 53.81 -23.16 34.89
C LEU A 117 54.39 -22.27 35.98
N ALA A 118 55.64 -22.50 36.41
CA ALA A 118 56.32 -21.64 37.38
C ALA A 118 56.65 -20.25 36.79
N ALA A 119 57.04 -20.20 35.51
CA ALA A 119 57.23 -18.94 34.78
C ALA A 119 55.88 -18.23 34.53
N LEU A 120 54.86 -18.97 34.10
CA LEU A 120 53.52 -18.42 33.88
C LEU A 120 52.92 -17.89 35.19
N ARG A 121 53.11 -18.58 36.33
CA ARG A 121 52.66 -18.11 37.66
C ARG A 121 53.26 -16.76 38.07
N ARG A 122 54.46 -16.43 37.60
CA ARG A 122 55.09 -15.13 37.89
C ARG A 122 54.56 -14.01 36.99
N VAL A 123 54.16 -14.32 35.76
CA VAL A 123 53.73 -13.32 34.78
C VAL A 123 52.22 -13.10 34.77
N LEU A 124 51.43 -14.15 35.03
CA LEU A 124 49.96 -14.13 35.05
C LEU A 124 49.35 -13.05 35.96
N PRO A 125 49.80 -12.81 37.22
CA PRO A 125 49.22 -11.74 38.02
C PRO A 125 49.43 -10.36 37.38
N THR A 126 50.58 -10.14 36.73
CA THR A 126 50.88 -8.87 36.06
C THR A 126 50.01 -8.66 34.82
N VAL A 127 49.77 -9.72 34.03
CA VAL A 127 48.92 -9.67 32.84
C VAL A 127 47.45 -9.50 33.23
N VAL A 128 46.98 -10.20 34.27
CA VAL A 128 45.61 -10.07 34.77
C VAL A 128 45.38 -8.68 35.37
N ILE A 129 46.35 -8.15 36.13
CA ILE A 129 46.27 -6.78 36.65
C ILE A 129 46.26 -5.78 35.50
N ALA A 130 47.15 -5.91 34.51
CA ALA A 130 47.20 -5.03 33.33
C ALA A 130 45.87 -5.05 32.57
N TYR A 131 45.33 -6.23 32.28
CA TYR A 131 44.04 -6.40 31.61
C TYR A 131 42.88 -5.80 32.41
N LEU A 132 42.83 -6.05 33.72
CA LEU A 132 41.79 -5.46 34.59
C LEU A 132 41.93 -3.94 34.70
N SER A 133 43.14 -3.39 34.71
CA SER A 133 43.34 -1.94 34.69
C SER A 133 42.93 -1.30 33.36
N VAL A 134 43.19 -1.94 32.23
CA VAL A 134 42.72 -1.47 30.91
C VAL A 134 41.20 -1.57 30.82
N ALA A 135 40.61 -2.71 31.21
CA ALA A 135 39.17 -2.89 31.21
C ALA A 135 38.47 -1.89 32.14
N SER A 136 39.00 -1.65 33.33
CA SER A 136 38.45 -0.65 34.27
C SER A 136 38.62 0.79 33.76
N GLY A 137 39.73 1.13 33.10
CA GLY A 137 39.93 2.44 32.49
C GLY A 137 38.95 2.70 31.33
N VAL A 138 38.71 1.69 30.49
CA VAL A 138 37.72 1.75 29.40
C VAL A 138 36.30 1.88 29.95
N VAL A 139 35.94 1.15 31.01
CA VAL A 139 34.63 1.28 31.67
C VAL A 139 34.44 2.65 32.34
N VAL A 140 35.49 3.24 32.93
CA VAL A 140 35.40 4.58 33.52
C VAL A 140 35.30 5.65 32.43
N ILE A 141 36.06 5.54 31.34
CA ILE A 141 35.98 6.50 30.23
C ILE A 141 34.62 6.38 29.52
N LEU A 142 34.16 5.17 29.20
CA LEU A 142 32.82 4.94 28.62
C LEU A 142 31.71 5.32 29.60
N GLY A 143 31.90 5.11 30.90
CA GLY A 143 30.95 5.50 31.94
C GLY A 143 30.84 7.01 32.11
N VAL A 144 31.96 7.75 32.05
CA VAL A 144 31.97 9.22 32.15
C VAL A 144 31.49 9.87 30.85
N TRP A 145 31.88 9.34 29.68
CA TRP A 145 31.43 9.84 28.39
C TRP A 145 29.96 9.50 28.14
N GLY A 146 29.57 8.25 28.45
CA GLY A 146 28.19 7.78 28.42
C GLY A 146 27.29 8.42 29.47
N ALA A 147 27.81 8.81 30.64
CA ALA A 147 27.05 9.62 31.60
C ALA A 147 26.93 11.08 31.15
N SER A 148 27.91 11.66 30.46
CA SER A 148 27.78 13.04 29.97
C SER A 148 26.77 13.17 28.82
N GLN A 149 26.73 12.22 27.89
CA GLN A 149 25.73 12.17 26.81
C GLN A 149 24.39 11.56 27.27
N GLY A 150 24.44 10.57 28.16
CA GLY A 150 23.27 9.93 28.74
C GLY A 150 22.53 10.82 29.71
N VAL A 151 23.20 11.61 30.55
CA VAL A 151 22.54 12.57 31.46
C VAL A 151 21.95 13.73 30.68
N SER A 152 22.57 14.21 29.60
CA SER A 152 21.95 15.26 28.76
C SER A 152 20.77 14.73 27.94
N ALA A 153 20.82 13.49 27.44
CA ALA A 153 19.69 12.84 26.80
C ALA A 153 18.55 12.51 27.79
N LEU A 154 18.87 12.03 29.00
CA LEU A 154 17.91 11.68 30.03
C LEU A 154 17.31 12.93 30.70
N VAL A 155 18.10 14.00 30.89
CA VAL A 155 17.59 15.30 31.32
C VAL A 155 16.72 15.92 30.25
N ARG A 156 17.04 15.81 28.95
CA ARG A 156 16.08 16.19 27.88
C ARG A 156 14.81 15.35 27.92
N TRP A 157 14.92 14.04 28.10
CA TRP A 157 13.76 13.14 28.11
C TRP A 157 12.86 13.35 29.34
N VAL A 158 13.44 13.66 30.50
CA VAL A 158 12.72 13.90 31.77
C VAL A 158 12.25 15.35 31.91
N SER A 159 12.89 16.30 31.23
CA SER A 159 12.53 17.73 31.28
C SER A 159 11.65 18.19 30.11
N SER A 160 11.39 17.35 29.11
CA SER A 160 10.35 17.61 28.14
C SER A 160 8.99 17.48 28.83
N PRO A 161 8.15 18.53 28.87
CA PRO A 161 6.79 18.39 29.38
C PRO A 161 6.11 17.27 28.60
N SER A 162 5.46 16.33 29.31
CA SER A 162 4.72 15.24 28.71
C SER A 162 3.58 15.83 27.88
N CYS A 163 3.80 15.99 26.58
CA CYS A 163 2.76 16.40 25.66
C CYS A 163 1.61 15.41 25.72
N ALA A 164 0.38 15.91 25.67
CA ALA A 164 -0.76 15.05 25.38
C ALA A 164 -0.58 14.44 23.97
N ASP A 165 -1.08 13.22 23.76
CA ASP A 165 -1.04 12.61 22.44
C ASP A 165 -1.79 13.50 21.44
N PRO A 166 -1.17 13.83 20.28
CA PRO A 166 -1.79 14.69 19.29
C PRO A 166 -3.06 14.05 18.74
N ARG A 167 -4.12 14.85 18.60
CA ARG A 167 -5.37 14.39 17.97
C ARG A 167 -5.16 14.17 16.48
N GLU A 168 -5.67 13.07 15.95
CA GLU A 168 -5.51 12.73 14.54
C GLU A 168 -6.58 13.42 13.69
N LEU A 169 -6.15 14.17 12.67
CA LEU A 169 -6.98 14.76 11.62
C LEU A 169 -6.75 13.98 10.32
N SER A 170 -7.82 13.47 9.71
CA SER A 170 -7.74 12.65 8.49
C SER A 170 -8.00 13.49 7.26
N VAL A 171 -7.03 13.55 6.35
CA VAL A 171 -7.15 14.25 5.06
C VAL A 171 -7.02 13.23 3.94
N ILE A 172 -7.90 13.29 2.95
CA ILE A 172 -7.80 12.47 1.74
C ILE A 172 -7.47 13.31 0.51
N THR A 173 -6.77 12.73 -0.46
CA THR A 173 -6.46 13.36 -1.76
C THR A 173 -6.30 12.30 -2.85
N ALA A 174 -6.24 12.68 -4.13
CA ALA A 174 -6.02 11.74 -5.23
C ALA A 174 -4.76 10.87 -4.98
N PRO A 175 -4.74 9.58 -5.38
CA PRO A 175 -3.64 8.67 -5.07
C PRO A 175 -2.25 9.22 -5.42
N GLU A 176 -2.11 9.87 -6.57
CA GLU A 176 -0.87 10.52 -7.04
C GLU A 176 -0.37 11.68 -6.15
N ASN A 177 -1.24 12.30 -5.34
CA ASN A 177 -0.84 13.43 -4.48
C ASN A 177 -0.53 13.00 -3.03
N VAL A 178 -0.70 11.72 -2.70
CA VAL A 178 -0.68 11.24 -1.31
C VAL A 178 0.67 11.46 -0.66
N ASP A 179 1.76 11.16 -1.36
CA ASP A 179 3.11 11.26 -0.78
C ASP A 179 3.54 12.72 -0.62
N ALA A 180 3.31 13.57 -1.63
CA ALA A 180 3.53 15.01 -1.53
C ALA A 180 2.77 15.65 -0.35
N LEU A 181 1.51 15.24 -0.12
CA LEU A 181 0.72 15.73 1.00
C LEU A 181 1.19 15.16 2.35
N ARG A 182 1.72 13.94 2.41
CA ARG A 182 2.34 13.38 3.62
C ARG A 182 3.58 14.16 4.01
N ASP A 183 4.42 14.49 3.04
CA ASP A 183 5.64 15.28 3.25
C ASP A 183 5.29 16.70 3.71
N ALA A 184 4.30 17.33 3.08
CA ALA A 184 3.80 18.64 3.50
C ALA A 184 3.17 18.60 4.92
N ALA A 185 2.42 17.55 5.25
CA ALA A 185 1.86 17.36 6.59
C ALA A 185 2.94 17.14 7.67
N ALA A 186 4.01 16.42 7.33
CA ALA A 186 5.17 16.25 8.20
C ALA A 186 5.89 17.60 8.42
N ALA A 187 6.17 18.35 7.36
CA ALA A 187 6.78 19.67 7.44
C ALA A 187 5.94 20.67 8.28
N TYR A 188 4.62 20.68 8.11
CA TYR A 188 3.71 21.49 8.94
C TYR A 188 3.79 21.13 10.43
N THR A 189 3.95 19.85 10.74
CA THR A 189 4.07 19.34 12.12
C THR A 189 5.42 19.74 12.72
N ASP A 190 6.49 19.71 11.93
CA ASP A 190 7.85 20.04 12.36
C ASP A 190 8.07 21.56 12.56
N GLU A 191 7.34 22.41 11.83
CA GLU A 191 7.35 23.88 12.03
C GLU A 191 6.65 24.33 13.33
N ALA A 192 5.85 23.47 13.95
CA ALA A 192 5.15 23.78 15.19
C ALA A 192 6.11 23.63 16.39
N ASP A 193 6.76 24.71 16.81
CA ASP A 193 7.58 24.74 18.02
C ASP A 193 6.77 24.25 19.26
N GLY A 194 7.05 23.02 19.75
CA GLY A 194 6.50 22.49 21.01
C GLY A 194 5.64 21.23 20.88
N CYS A 195 4.64 21.10 21.76
CA CYS A 195 3.70 19.97 21.74
C CYS A 195 2.65 20.19 20.65
N THR A 196 2.78 19.52 19.51
CA THR A 196 1.78 19.64 18.43
C THR A 196 0.43 19.08 18.91
N PRO A 197 -0.65 19.88 18.90
CA PRO A 197 -1.96 19.39 19.37
C PRO A 197 -2.64 18.44 18.37
N TYR A 198 -2.17 18.42 17.12
CA TYR A 198 -2.74 17.62 16.05
C TYR A 198 -1.66 16.88 15.26
N ARG A 199 -2.04 15.70 14.75
CA ARG A 199 -1.30 14.94 13.75
C ARG A 199 -2.19 14.79 12.53
N ILE A 200 -1.66 15.07 11.35
CA ILE A 200 -2.41 14.93 10.11
C ILE A 200 -2.08 13.56 9.51
N SER A 201 -3.11 12.72 9.34
CA SER A 201 -3.01 11.44 8.63
C SER A 201 -3.53 11.62 7.21
N VAL A 202 -2.77 11.17 6.23
CA VAL A 202 -3.11 11.33 4.81
C VAL A 202 -3.44 9.99 4.17
N GLY A 203 -4.60 9.92 3.51
CA GLY A 203 -5.07 8.74 2.77
C GLY A 203 -5.37 9.03 1.29
N ALA A 204 -5.38 7.98 0.48
CA ALA A 204 -5.88 8.07 -0.89
C ALA A 204 -7.40 8.22 -0.88
N ALA A 205 -7.91 9.16 -1.66
CA ALA A 205 -9.32 9.31 -1.93
C ALA A 205 -9.77 8.15 -2.84
N PRO A 206 -10.94 7.54 -2.58
CA PRO A 206 -11.54 6.57 -3.49
C PRO A 206 -12.07 7.27 -4.74
N SER A 207 -12.65 6.51 -5.68
CA SER A 207 -13.24 7.08 -6.90
C SER A 207 -14.32 8.13 -6.58
N ALA A 208 -14.61 9.03 -7.53
CA ALA A 208 -15.64 10.07 -7.32
C ALA A 208 -17.02 9.50 -6.96
N ALA A 209 -17.40 8.35 -7.55
CA ALA A 209 -18.66 7.67 -7.23
C ALA A 209 -18.64 7.08 -5.81
N GLU A 210 -17.54 6.48 -5.38
CA GLU A 210 -17.37 5.97 -4.02
C GLU A 210 -17.30 7.07 -2.97
N MET A 211 -16.65 8.19 -3.28
CA MET A 211 -16.69 9.39 -2.44
C MET A 211 -18.12 9.89 -2.28
N SER A 212 -18.92 9.89 -3.35
CA SER A 212 -20.32 10.27 -3.29
C SER A 212 -21.13 9.35 -2.37
N ASP A 213 -20.98 8.03 -2.52
CA ASP A 213 -21.63 7.03 -1.66
C ASP A 213 -21.18 7.21 -0.20
N GLY A 214 -19.87 7.32 0.03
CA GLY A 214 -19.28 7.56 1.34
C GLY A 214 -19.82 8.83 1.99
N PHE A 215 -19.82 9.97 1.30
CA PHE A 215 -20.34 11.21 1.87
C PHE A 215 -21.87 11.21 2.07
N THR A 216 -22.60 10.31 1.39
CA THR A 216 -24.04 10.15 1.56
C THR A 216 -24.37 9.22 2.74
N LEU A 217 -23.57 8.18 2.94
CA LEU A 217 -23.78 7.12 3.93
C LEU A 217 -23.00 7.35 5.24
N GLY A 218 -22.47 8.54 5.49
CA GLY A 218 -21.69 8.81 6.71
C GLY A 218 -20.32 8.14 6.74
N TRP A 219 -19.76 7.85 5.55
CA TRP A 219 -18.53 7.09 5.32
C TRP A 219 -18.64 5.62 5.78
N CYS A 220 -19.86 5.11 5.93
CA CYS A 220 -20.19 3.72 6.19
C CYS A 220 -20.52 2.95 4.89
N ARG A 221 -20.41 1.62 4.93
CA ARG A 221 -21.00 0.72 3.91
C ARG A 221 -22.19 -0.01 4.52
N ASP A 222 -23.17 -0.38 3.68
CA ASP A 222 -24.42 -1.05 4.07
C ASP A 222 -24.24 -2.48 4.65
N ASP A 223 -23.02 -3.01 4.74
CA ASP A 223 -22.71 -4.36 5.23
C ASP A 223 -21.39 -4.35 6.03
N GLU A 224 -21.47 -4.52 7.36
CA GLU A 224 -20.31 -4.55 8.27
C GLU A 224 -19.36 -5.74 8.04
N SER A 225 -19.69 -6.68 7.14
CA SER A 225 -18.84 -7.83 6.84
C SER A 225 -17.56 -7.50 6.06
N PHE A 226 -17.32 -6.24 5.69
CA PHE A 226 -16.11 -5.79 5.00
C PHE A 226 -15.25 -4.84 5.87
N PRO A 227 -13.96 -5.12 6.09
CA PRO A 227 -13.08 -4.16 6.74
C PRO A 227 -12.73 -2.97 5.83
N ARG A 228 -13.37 -1.82 6.07
CA ARG A 228 -12.84 -0.44 5.80
C ARG A 228 -12.39 -0.10 4.38
N LEU A 229 -13.25 -0.29 3.38
CA LEU A 229 -12.89 0.06 1.99
C LEU A 229 -12.63 1.56 1.75
N PHE A 230 -13.26 2.47 2.51
CA PHE A 230 -12.97 3.92 2.42
C PHE A 230 -11.95 4.40 3.47
N GLY A 231 -11.30 3.48 4.20
CA GLY A 231 -10.38 3.85 5.26
C GLY A 231 -11.06 4.52 6.46
N ARG A 232 -10.41 5.53 7.05
CA ARG A 232 -10.98 6.34 8.13
C ARG A 232 -11.86 7.44 7.54
N ARG A 233 -12.87 7.86 8.30
CA ARG A 233 -13.71 9.01 7.96
C ARG A 233 -12.83 10.27 7.81
N PRO A 234 -12.83 10.94 6.66
CA PRO A 234 -12.02 12.13 6.44
C PRO A 234 -12.64 13.36 7.12
N ASP A 235 -11.78 14.23 7.64
CA ASP A 235 -12.13 15.57 8.13
C ASP A 235 -12.01 16.63 7.02
N ALA A 236 -11.11 16.42 6.06
CA ALA A 236 -10.95 17.27 4.89
C ALA A 236 -10.57 16.45 3.65
N TRP A 237 -10.77 17.06 2.48
CA TRP A 237 -10.44 16.47 1.19
C TRP A 237 -9.74 17.51 0.32
N ILE A 238 -8.57 17.18 -0.23
CA ILE A 238 -7.92 17.97 -1.26
C ILE A 238 -8.27 17.34 -2.60
N ALA A 239 -9.28 17.91 -3.26
CA ALA A 239 -9.73 17.43 -4.57
C ALA A 239 -8.67 17.74 -5.64
N THR A 240 -8.74 17.08 -6.79
CA THR A 240 -7.90 17.37 -7.96
C THR A 240 -8.38 18.65 -8.66
N SER A 241 -9.70 18.90 -8.64
CA SER A 241 -10.26 20.14 -9.17
C SER A 241 -11.58 20.55 -8.51
N THR A 242 -11.94 21.83 -8.61
CA THR A 242 -13.27 22.34 -8.24
C THR A 242 -14.40 21.63 -9.02
N ALA A 243 -14.14 21.22 -10.27
CA ALA A 243 -15.11 20.47 -11.08
C ALA A 243 -15.40 19.08 -10.49
N GLU A 244 -14.38 18.39 -9.97
CA GLU A 244 -14.53 17.11 -9.25
C GLU A 244 -15.42 17.29 -8.02
N VAL A 245 -15.20 18.33 -7.22
CA VAL A 245 -16.03 18.65 -6.05
C VAL A 245 -17.49 18.85 -6.45
N ALA A 246 -17.74 19.60 -7.53
CA ALA A 246 -19.09 19.81 -8.04
C ALA A 246 -19.73 18.52 -8.57
N HIS A 247 -18.95 17.62 -9.18
CA HIS A 247 -19.40 16.30 -9.63
C HIS A 247 -19.82 15.41 -8.46
N VAL A 248 -18.95 15.23 -7.46
CA VAL A 248 -19.25 14.45 -6.25
C VAL A 248 -20.51 14.98 -5.56
N ARG A 249 -20.65 16.31 -5.39
CA ARG A 249 -21.84 16.91 -4.75
C ARG A 249 -23.17 16.60 -5.44
N ARG A 250 -23.18 16.42 -6.76
CA ARG A 250 -24.44 16.10 -7.47
C ARG A 250 -24.77 14.62 -7.42
N MET A 251 -23.74 13.77 -7.46
CA MET A 251 -23.92 12.34 -7.26
C MET A 251 -24.45 11.99 -5.87
N GLN A 252 -24.25 12.86 -4.87
CA GLN A 252 -24.90 12.79 -3.55
C GLN A 252 -26.44 13.03 -3.63
N SER A 253 -27.09 12.59 -4.71
CA SER A 253 -28.53 12.70 -4.93
C SER A 253 -29.31 12.15 -3.73
N PRO A 254 -30.50 12.71 -3.42
CA PRO A 254 -31.33 12.21 -2.34
C PRO A 254 -31.85 10.82 -2.71
N LEU A 255 -31.08 9.78 -2.38
CA LEU A 255 -31.52 8.41 -2.51
C LEU A 255 -32.69 8.19 -1.54
N VAL A 256 -33.89 8.17 -2.12
CA VAL A 256 -34.99 7.34 -1.63
C VAL A 256 -34.49 5.90 -1.76
N SER A 257 -33.96 5.27 -0.70
CA SER A 257 -34.04 3.81 -0.43
C SER A 257 -33.07 3.31 0.64
N SER A 258 -33.67 2.68 1.65
CA SER A 258 -33.33 1.39 2.29
C SER A 258 -31.93 1.08 2.84
N GLY A 259 -30.90 1.89 2.64
CA GLY A 259 -29.63 1.75 3.35
C GLY A 259 -29.81 2.25 4.77
N GLN A 260 -29.80 1.35 5.76
CA GLN A 260 -29.86 1.76 7.16
C GLN A 260 -28.50 2.38 7.51
N PRO A 261 -28.42 3.67 7.90
CA PRO A 261 -27.17 4.25 8.37
C PRO A 261 -26.64 3.40 9.53
N CYS A 262 -25.31 3.26 9.65
CA CYS A 262 -24.65 2.52 10.73
C CYS A 262 -25.34 2.78 12.07
N ASP A 263 -25.68 1.71 12.80
CA ASP A 263 -26.36 1.76 14.09
C ASP A 263 -25.66 2.75 15.03
N GLY A 264 -26.28 3.92 15.25
CA GLY A 264 -25.84 4.92 16.24
C GLY A 264 -25.27 6.23 15.69
N MET A 265 -24.94 6.35 14.40
CA MET A 265 -24.67 7.68 13.81
C MET A 265 -25.97 8.30 13.32
N ALA A 266 -26.20 9.58 13.63
CA ALA A 266 -27.30 10.33 13.05
C ALA A 266 -27.11 10.34 11.52
N GLY A 267 -27.83 9.47 10.82
CA GLY A 267 -27.74 9.32 9.38
C GLY A 267 -27.93 10.68 8.70
N GLY A 268 -27.01 11.03 7.81
CA GLY A 268 -27.08 12.29 7.10
C GLY A 268 -25.94 12.49 6.12
N ARG A 269 -26.19 13.36 5.15
CA ARG A 269 -25.27 13.72 4.08
C ARG A 269 -24.20 14.69 4.60
N ALA A 270 -22.93 14.41 4.31
CA ALA A 270 -21.85 15.34 4.58
C ALA A 270 -22.01 16.61 3.71
N THR A 271 -21.84 17.77 4.33
CA THR A 271 -21.76 19.04 3.61
C THR A 271 -20.31 19.26 3.21
N LEU A 272 -20.09 19.45 1.91
CA LEU A 272 -18.79 19.74 1.35
C LEU A 272 -18.73 21.26 1.11
N SER A 273 -17.67 21.93 1.57
CA SER A 273 -17.45 23.38 1.36
C SER A 273 -16.08 23.59 0.73
N PRO A 274 -15.97 24.06 -0.53
CA PRO A 274 -14.66 24.23 -1.16
C PRO A 274 -13.99 25.47 -0.56
N GLY A 275 -12.79 25.29 -0.02
CA GLY A 275 -11.93 26.34 0.50
C GLY A 275 -10.93 26.86 -0.55
N PRO A 276 -9.78 27.41 -0.12
CA PRO A 276 -8.76 27.91 -1.04
C PRO A 276 -8.11 26.78 -1.84
N SER A 277 -7.63 27.13 -3.03
CA SER A 277 -6.67 26.31 -3.78
C SER A 277 -5.38 26.19 -2.97
N VAL A 278 -4.88 24.95 -2.81
CA VAL A 278 -3.60 24.67 -2.12
C VAL A 278 -2.48 24.26 -3.07
N ALA A 279 -2.79 24.16 -4.36
CA ALA A 279 -1.87 23.90 -5.44
C ALA A 279 -2.51 24.29 -6.78
N GLY A 280 -1.69 24.49 -7.80
CA GLY A 280 -2.17 24.87 -9.11
C GLY A 280 -1.23 24.42 -10.22
N GLU A 281 -1.75 23.60 -11.12
CA GLU A 281 -1.01 23.13 -12.30
C GLU A 281 -1.94 22.87 -13.48
N GLN A 282 -1.41 22.34 -14.58
CA GLN A 282 -2.17 21.91 -15.73
C GLN A 282 -1.99 20.42 -15.97
N LEU A 283 -3.02 19.78 -16.52
CA LEU A 283 -2.77 18.52 -17.22
C LEU A 283 -1.84 18.79 -18.41
N ILE A 284 -0.95 17.84 -18.66
CA ILE A 284 0.04 17.95 -19.74
C ILE A 284 0.04 16.70 -20.60
N VAL A 285 0.53 16.84 -21.83
CA VAL A 285 0.85 15.69 -22.67
C VAL A 285 2.33 15.36 -22.47
N ALA A 286 2.62 14.24 -21.84
CA ALA A 286 3.97 13.75 -21.59
C ALA A 286 4.37 12.68 -22.62
N MET A 287 5.57 12.78 -23.19
CA MET A 287 6.09 11.79 -24.13
C MET A 287 7.62 11.76 -24.10
N LEU A 288 8.22 10.74 -24.72
CA LEU A 288 9.68 10.71 -24.86
C LEU A 288 10.21 11.96 -25.60
N ALA A 289 11.35 12.50 -25.17
CA ALA A 289 11.95 13.71 -25.76
C ALA A 289 12.07 13.65 -27.30
N GLU A 290 12.51 12.50 -27.84
CA GLU A 290 12.58 12.25 -29.29
C GLU A 290 11.24 12.55 -30.00
N ARG A 291 10.11 12.15 -29.38
CA ARG A 291 8.76 12.37 -29.91
C ARG A 291 8.25 13.79 -29.67
N ALA A 292 8.59 14.39 -28.54
CA ALA A 292 8.25 15.78 -28.27
C ALA A 292 8.91 16.71 -29.29
N ASP A 293 10.14 16.42 -29.69
CA ASP A 293 10.84 17.18 -30.73
C ASP A 293 10.24 16.98 -32.12
N ASP A 294 9.84 15.75 -32.48
CA ASP A 294 9.07 15.48 -33.71
C ASP A 294 7.78 16.34 -33.75
N LEU A 295 7.08 16.47 -32.62
CA LEU A 295 5.87 17.29 -32.50
C LEU A 295 6.16 18.80 -32.64
N LYS A 296 7.27 19.29 -32.09
CA LYS A 296 7.71 20.70 -32.20
C LYS A 296 8.08 21.05 -33.65
N ASN A 297 8.69 20.12 -34.39
CA ASN A 297 9.18 20.31 -35.76
C ASN A 297 8.10 20.27 -36.86
N LEU A 298 6.83 20.11 -36.49
CA LEU A 298 5.72 20.12 -37.45
C LEU A 298 5.58 21.48 -38.18
N PRO A 299 5.10 21.50 -39.45
CA PRO A 299 5.13 22.67 -40.32
C PRO A 299 4.52 23.96 -39.74
N PRO A 300 5.09 25.13 -40.06
CA PRO A 300 4.75 26.42 -39.46
C PRO A 300 3.39 27.03 -39.86
N GLU A 301 2.68 26.50 -40.85
CA GLU A 301 1.29 26.93 -41.16
C GLU A 301 0.31 26.58 -40.01
N GLN A 302 0.80 25.87 -38.99
CA GLN A 302 0.14 25.53 -37.73
C GLN A 302 0.89 26.11 -36.50
N LYS A 303 1.73 27.15 -36.65
CA LYS A 303 2.51 27.77 -35.54
C LYS A 303 1.76 28.84 -34.74
N GLY A 304 0.52 29.18 -35.08
CA GLY A 304 -0.37 29.90 -34.17
C GLY A 304 -0.98 28.90 -33.18
N ASP A 305 -0.73 29.10 -31.87
CA ASP A 305 -1.30 28.38 -30.72
C ASP A 305 -1.93 27.03 -31.07
N LYS A 306 -1.09 25.99 -31.24
CA LYS A 306 -1.54 24.61 -31.52
C LYS A 306 -2.61 24.23 -30.51
N THR A 307 -3.86 24.15 -30.94
CA THR A 307 -4.95 23.80 -30.04
C THR A 307 -4.75 22.37 -29.54
N LEU A 308 -5.39 22.00 -28.44
CA LEU A 308 -5.40 20.60 -28.00
C LEU A 308 -5.83 19.64 -29.12
N ALA A 309 -6.78 20.04 -29.96
CA ALA A 309 -7.23 19.25 -31.10
C ALA A 309 -6.09 18.99 -32.12
N ASP A 310 -5.26 20.00 -32.40
CA ASP A 310 -4.12 19.87 -33.32
C ASP A 310 -3.06 18.93 -32.76
N VAL A 311 -2.76 19.04 -31.46
CA VAL A 311 -1.79 18.17 -30.79
C VAL A 311 -2.28 16.72 -30.76
N VAL A 312 -3.53 16.48 -30.38
CA VAL A 312 -4.16 15.14 -30.39
C VAL A 312 -4.14 14.57 -31.81
N GLY A 313 -4.52 15.37 -32.81
CA GLY A 313 -4.49 14.98 -34.21
C GLY A 313 -3.09 14.62 -34.70
N ALA A 314 -2.08 15.41 -34.34
CA ALA A 314 -0.69 15.17 -34.72
C ALA A 314 -0.10 13.91 -34.08
N ILE A 315 -0.33 13.71 -32.77
CA ILE A 315 0.09 12.51 -32.03
C ILE A 315 -0.41 11.25 -32.73
N ARG A 316 -1.68 11.25 -33.16
CA ARG A 316 -2.31 10.08 -33.80
C ARG A 316 -1.86 9.90 -35.24
N THR A 317 -2.06 10.92 -36.06
CA THR A 317 -1.98 10.78 -37.52
C THR A 317 -0.56 10.87 -38.03
N ARG A 318 0.29 11.69 -37.40
CA ARG A 318 1.66 11.94 -37.85
C ARG A 318 2.66 11.09 -37.09
N LEU A 319 2.52 11.00 -35.77
CA LEU A 319 3.46 10.25 -34.93
C LEU A 319 3.05 8.78 -34.75
N GLY A 320 1.81 8.40 -35.10
CA GLY A 320 1.32 7.03 -34.96
C GLY A 320 1.23 6.58 -33.50
N MET A 321 1.13 7.53 -32.56
CA MET A 321 1.13 7.28 -31.12
C MET A 321 -0.29 7.18 -30.57
N ARG A 322 -0.43 6.49 -29.44
CA ARG A 322 -1.65 6.43 -28.64
C ARG A 322 -1.55 7.46 -27.53
N LEU A 323 -2.56 8.31 -27.41
CA LEU A 323 -2.70 9.18 -26.25
C LEU A 323 -3.41 8.39 -25.15
N VAL A 324 -2.82 8.28 -23.97
CA VAL A 324 -3.34 7.42 -22.89
C VAL A 324 -3.47 8.21 -21.60
N TYR A 325 -4.54 7.97 -20.85
CA TYR A 325 -4.82 8.61 -19.55
C TYR A 325 -5.35 7.58 -18.53
N PRO A 326 -5.26 7.87 -17.22
CA PRO A 326 -5.78 7.00 -16.17
C PRO A 326 -7.28 6.71 -16.34
N GLN A 327 -7.74 5.61 -15.74
CA GLN A 327 -9.10 5.11 -15.87
C GLN A 327 -10.11 6.15 -15.29
N PRO A 328 -11.06 6.69 -16.08
CA PRO A 328 -11.95 7.79 -15.63
C PRO A 328 -12.93 7.46 -14.50
N GLY A 329 -13.25 6.19 -14.28
CA GLY A 329 -14.08 5.73 -13.18
C GLY A 329 -13.34 5.58 -11.85
N LEU A 330 -12.00 5.50 -11.86
CA LEU A 330 -11.13 5.22 -10.73
C LEU A 330 -10.21 6.41 -10.40
N SER A 331 -9.83 7.20 -11.41
CA SER A 331 -8.94 8.35 -11.28
C SER A 331 -9.66 9.66 -11.62
N SER A 332 -9.53 10.64 -10.73
CA SER A 332 -10.05 11.99 -10.95
C SER A 332 -9.29 12.73 -12.04
N ALA A 333 -7.96 12.60 -12.10
CA ALA A 333 -7.16 13.11 -13.21
C ALA A 333 -7.56 12.45 -14.54
N GLY A 334 -7.81 11.13 -14.52
CA GLY A 334 -8.35 10.39 -15.66
C GLY A 334 -9.71 10.92 -16.13
N LEU A 335 -10.63 11.22 -15.21
CA LEU A 335 -11.94 11.77 -15.54
C LEU A 335 -11.85 13.17 -16.16
N ILE A 336 -11.01 14.06 -15.61
CA ILE A 336 -10.80 15.41 -16.13
C ILE A 336 -10.15 15.35 -17.52
N ALA A 337 -9.14 14.50 -17.69
CA ALA A 337 -8.49 14.23 -18.97
C ALA A 337 -9.50 13.74 -20.01
N ALA A 338 -10.31 12.75 -19.66
CA ALA A 338 -11.29 12.18 -20.55
C ALA A 338 -12.39 13.20 -20.92
N ALA A 339 -12.90 13.97 -19.97
CA ALA A 339 -13.87 15.03 -20.23
C ALA A 339 -13.36 16.05 -21.23
N ARG A 340 -12.05 16.34 -21.22
CA ARG A 340 -11.44 17.24 -22.20
C ARG A 340 -11.27 16.61 -23.58
N LEU A 341 -11.04 15.30 -23.64
CA LEU A 341 -10.81 14.56 -24.88
C LEU A 341 -12.12 14.11 -25.55
N VAL A 342 -13.22 14.00 -24.80
CA VAL A 342 -14.55 13.71 -25.34
C VAL A 342 -14.91 14.78 -26.39
N GLY A 343 -15.23 14.31 -27.60
CA GLY A 343 -15.50 15.17 -28.76
C GLY A 343 -14.28 15.48 -29.64
N LEU A 344 -13.06 15.28 -29.14
CA LEU A 344 -11.82 15.31 -29.92
C LEU A 344 -11.41 13.92 -30.41
N GLU A 345 -11.77 12.87 -29.64
CA GLU A 345 -11.48 11.49 -30.00
C GLU A 345 -12.59 10.84 -30.83
N ARG A 346 -12.18 9.93 -31.72
CA ARG A 346 -13.09 8.95 -32.31
C ARG A 346 -13.41 7.84 -31.30
N PRO A 347 -14.58 7.19 -31.35
CA PRO A 347 -14.95 6.13 -30.40
C PRO A 347 -13.92 5.00 -30.29
N GLU A 348 -13.35 4.56 -31.41
CA GLU A 348 -12.33 3.51 -31.46
C GLU A 348 -11.01 3.91 -30.77
N ASP A 349 -10.72 5.21 -30.71
CA ASP A 349 -9.55 5.73 -30.03
C ASP A 349 -9.80 5.79 -28.53
N THR A 350 -11.00 6.16 -28.08
CA THR A 350 -11.36 6.23 -26.65
C THR A 350 -11.11 4.90 -25.94
N VAL A 351 -11.46 3.76 -26.56
CA VAL A 351 -11.18 2.43 -26.00
C VAL A 351 -9.66 2.17 -25.84
N ARG A 352 -8.83 2.74 -26.72
CA ARG A 352 -7.37 2.60 -26.69
C ARG A 352 -6.68 3.63 -25.80
N SER A 353 -7.32 4.76 -25.55
CA SER A 353 -6.81 5.86 -24.73
C SER A 353 -7.05 5.63 -23.24
N VAL A 354 -8.12 4.93 -22.86
CA VAL A 354 -8.41 4.62 -21.45
C VAL A 354 -7.45 3.54 -20.95
N ALA A 355 -6.53 3.92 -20.08
CA ALA A 355 -5.72 2.96 -19.35
C ALA A 355 -6.54 2.22 -18.30
N SER A 356 -6.11 1.02 -17.94
CA SER A 356 -6.66 0.27 -16.81
C SER A 356 -6.17 0.75 -15.44
N ASP A 357 -5.26 1.72 -15.40
CA ASP A 357 -4.58 2.17 -14.18
C ASP A 357 -5.47 3.16 -13.42
N ASP A 358 -5.48 3.06 -12.10
CA ASP A 358 -6.36 3.82 -11.18
C ASP A 358 -5.80 5.19 -10.77
N SER A 359 -4.58 5.52 -11.21
CA SER A 359 -3.90 6.79 -10.91
C SER A 359 -2.89 7.17 -11.99
N ALA A 360 -2.43 8.43 -11.97
CA ALA A 360 -1.34 8.88 -12.84
C ALA A 360 -0.02 8.14 -12.54
N ASP A 361 0.28 7.91 -11.27
CA ASP A 361 1.45 7.15 -10.81
C ASP A 361 1.44 5.71 -11.31
N ALA A 362 0.29 5.03 -11.20
CA ALA A 362 0.16 3.65 -11.69
C ALA A 362 0.35 3.58 -13.22
N LEU A 363 -0.17 4.57 -13.96
CA LEU A 363 0.04 4.69 -15.41
C LEU A 363 1.53 4.90 -15.75
N LEU A 364 2.21 5.81 -15.05
CA LEU A 364 3.63 6.10 -15.24
C LEU A 364 4.53 4.94 -14.81
N CYS A 365 4.16 4.23 -13.74
CA CYS A 365 4.81 3.01 -13.28
C CYS A 365 4.70 1.89 -14.33
N ARG A 366 3.52 1.71 -14.94
CA ARG A 366 3.35 0.79 -16.08
C ARG A 366 4.19 1.23 -17.27
N PHE A 367 4.17 2.52 -17.61
CA PHE A 367 4.97 3.07 -18.70
C PHE A 367 6.46 2.77 -18.48
N LYS A 368 6.99 2.98 -17.26
CA LYS A 368 8.38 2.66 -16.88
C LYS A 368 8.75 1.20 -17.19
N ARG A 369 7.84 0.25 -16.96
CA ARG A 369 8.05 -1.19 -17.19
C ARG A 369 8.01 -1.60 -18.67
N MET A 370 7.58 -0.72 -19.57
CA MET A 370 7.56 -0.98 -21.01
C MET A 370 8.97 -0.95 -21.62
N THR A 371 9.16 -1.68 -22.71
CA THR A 371 10.36 -1.60 -23.55
C THR A 371 10.47 -0.23 -24.23
N LYS A 372 11.69 0.17 -24.64
CA LYS A 372 11.89 1.43 -25.38
C LYS A 372 11.01 1.52 -26.64
N ALA A 373 10.86 0.40 -27.37
CA ALA A 373 10.06 0.34 -28.58
C ALA A 373 8.57 0.54 -28.30
N GLU A 374 8.03 -0.05 -27.23
CA GLU A 374 6.66 0.18 -26.79
C GLU A 374 6.45 1.64 -26.38
N LYS A 375 7.33 2.20 -25.53
CA LYS A 375 7.25 3.59 -25.04
C LYS A 375 7.14 4.61 -26.18
N GLN A 376 7.83 4.39 -27.29
CA GLN A 376 7.78 5.26 -28.47
C GLN A 376 6.40 5.36 -29.14
N GLY A 377 5.48 4.44 -28.82
CA GLY A 377 4.10 4.42 -29.30
C GLY A 377 3.09 5.10 -28.38
N TYR A 378 3.51 5.70 -27.26
CA TYR A 378 2.61 6.28 -26.26
C TYR A 378 2.92 7.75 -25.95
N ALA A 379 1.86 8.55 -25.88
CA ALA A 379 1.83 9.84 -25.21
C ALA A 379 0.88 9.72 -24.02
N LEU A 380 1.22 10.33 -22.89
CA LEU A 380 0.46 10.23 -21.65
C LEU A 380 -0.21 11.57 -21.36
N LEU A 381 -1.44 11.55 -20.87
CA LEU A 381 -2.14 12.74 -20.40
C LEU A 381 -2.31 12.64 -18.88
N VAL A 382 -1.47 13.36 -18.14
CA VAL A 382 -1.28 13.25 -16.69
C VAL A 382 -1.02 14.64 -16.08
N PRO A 383 -1.13 14.80 -14.74
CA PRO A 383 -0.65 16.01 -14.07
C PRO A 383 0.83 16.26 -14.32
N ALA A 384 1.25 17.53 -14.27
CA ALA A 384 2.64 17.92 -14.52
C ALA A 384 3.57 17.42 -13.40
N HIS A 385 3.16 17.49 -12.14
CA HIS A 385 3.98 17.01 -11.01
C HIS A 385 4.30 15.52 -11.12
N SER A 386 3.36 14.68 -11.58
CA SER A 386 3.60 13.24 -11.72
C SER A 386 4.72 12.94 -12.74
N VAL A 387 4.87 13.78 -13.77
CA VAL A 387 5.98 13.69 -14.73
C VAL A 387 7.30 14.14 -14.13
N GLN A 388 7.28 15.15 -13.26
CA GLN A 388 8.46 15.58 -12.52
C GLN A 388 8.96 14.48 -11.58
N GLU A 389 8.05 13.86 -10.82
CA GLU A 389 8.34 12.72 -9.95
C GLU A 389 8.84 11.50 -10.73
N TYR A 390 8.24 11.22 -11.90
CA TYR A 390 8.75 10.18 -12.80
C TYR A 390 10.21 10.48 -13.21
N ASN A 391 10.48 11.73 -13.59
CA ASN A 391 11.77 12.19 -14.10
C ASN A 391 12.84 12.39 -13.00
N SER A 392 12.45 12.49 -11.73
CA SER A 392 13.33 12.49 -10.56
C SER A 392 13.53 11.09 -9.97
N GLY A 393 12.65 10.15 -10.31
CA GLY A 393 12.66 8.79 -9.77
C GLY A 393 11.99 8.65 -8.40
N GLU A 394 11.19 9.64 -8.02
CA GLU A 394 10.50 9.76 -6.73
C GLU A 394 9.13 9.06 -6.72
N ILE A 395 8.69 8.45 -7.82
CA ILE A 395 7.49 7.60 -7.80
C ILE A 395 7.74 6.38 -6.90
N THR A 396 7.35 6.52 -5.64
CA THR A 396 7.49 5.50 -4.58
C THR A 396 6.29 4.57 -4.52
N ASN A 397 5.14 5.01 -5.02
CA ASN A 397 3.92 4.23 -5.09
C ASN A 397 4.07 3.03 -6.07
N GLU A 398 3.28 1.98 -5.86
CA GLU A 398 3.18 0.81 -6.76
C GLU A 398 4.49 0.00 -6.96
N GLY A 399 5.46 0.12 -6.04
CA GLY A 399 6.74 -0.60 -6.13
C GLY A 399 7.60 -0.14 -7.31
N CYS A 400 7.39 1.09 -7.78
CA CYS A 400 8.12 1.68 -8.91
C CYS A 400 9.29 2.60 -8.51
N GLY A 401 9.72 2.55 -7.25
CA GLY A 401 10.80 3.39 -6.72
C GLY A 401 12.12 3.32 -7.49
N GLY A 402 12.79 4.47 -7.60
CA GLY A 402 14.15 4.61 -8.13
C GLY A 402 14.23 4.62 -9.65
N MET A 403 14.72 5.71 -10.24
CA MET A 403 14.99 5.78 -11.69
C MET A 403 16.33 5.11 -12.00
N ASP A 404 16.36 4.12 -12.91
CA ASP A 404 17.62 3.74 -13.54
C ASP A 404 18.14 4.98 -14.28
N PRO A 405 19.40 5.42 -14.10
CA PRO A 405 19.96 6.55 -14.85
C PRO A 405 19.82 6.45 -16.38
N LYS A 406 19.56 5.25 -16.90
CA LYS A 406 19.31 4.97 -18.33
C LYS A 406 17.84 5.07 -18.74
N GLU A 407 16.93 5.22 -17.80
CA GLU A 407 15.50 5.35 -18.06
C GLU A 407 15.25 6.67 -18.80
N PRO A 408 14.58 6.64 -19.97
CA PRO A 408 14.36 7.86 -20.74
C PRO A 408 13.41 8.79 -20.00
N ARG A 409 13.78 10.08 -20.00
CA ARG A 409 12.96 11.15 -19.42
C ARG A 409 11.79 11.49 -20.35
N LEU A 410 10.72 11.96 -19.73
CA LEU A 410 9.53 12.47 -20.41
C LEU A 410 9.62 13.99 -20.55
N ASP A 411 9.34 14.47 -21.75
CA ASP A 411 9.17 15.89 -22.06
C ASP A 411 7.69 16.26 -21.91
N GLU A 412 7.45 17.44 -21.34
CA GLU A 412 6.12 18.00 -21.16
C GLU A 412 5.71 18.85 -22.38
N VAL A 413 4.51 18.60 -22.91
CA VAL A 413 3.88 19.42 -23.95
C VAL A 413 2.59 20.01 -23.39
N GLN A 414 2.49 21.34 -23.38
CA GLN A 414 1.37 22.09 -22.80
C GLN A 414 0.61 22.83 -23.91
N PRO A 415 -0.33 22.16 -24.62
CA PRO A 415 -1.14 22.85 -25.62
C PRO A 415 -2.10 23.86 -24.96
N PRO A 416 -2.36 25.02 -25.60
CA PRO A 416 -3.44 25.91 -25.20
C PRO A 416 -4.78 25.19 -24.96
N GLY A 417 -5.43 25.53 -23.84
CA GLY A 417 -6.73 24.97 -23.45
C GLY A 417 -6.67 23.62 -22.75
N MET A 418 -5.52 23.26 -22.17
CA MET A 418 -5.44 22.17 -21.19
C MET A 418 -6.21 22.51 -19.91
N PRO A 419 -6.86 21.53 -19.26
CA PRO A 419 -7.51 21.74 -17.97
C PRO A 419 -6.51 22.15 -16.90
N VAL A 420 -6.88 23.18 -16.14
CA VAL A 420 -6.17 23.60 -14.92
C VAL A 420 -6.68 22.75 -13.76
N LEU A 421 -5.75 22.23 -12.97
CA LEU A 421 -6.00 21.52 -11.73
C LEU A 421 -5.74 22.50 -10.58
N ASP A 422 -6.79 22.89 -9.86
CA ASP A 422 -6.77 23.97 -8.85
C ASP A 422 -6.75 23.47 -7.40
N TYR A 423 -6.72 22.15 -7.19
CA TYR A 423 -6.58 21.49 -5.90
C TYR A 423 -7.25 22.19 -4.70
N PRO A 424 -8.58 22.35 -4.68
CA PRO A 424 -9.24 23.04 -3.59
C PRO A 424 -9.18 22.21 -2.31
N PHE A 425 -8.85 22.86 -1.19
CA PHE A 425 -8.99 22.27 0.14
C PHE A 425 -10.47 22.29 0.55
N VAL A 426 -11.13 21.14 0.54
CA VAL A 426 -12.55 20.99 0.83
C VAL A 426 -12.75 20.65 2.31
N ASP A 427 -13.42 21.55 3.02
CA ASP A 427 -13.90 21.29 4.38
C ASP A 427 -15.11 20.35 4.32
N ILE A 428 -15.05 19.27 5.10
CA ILE A 428 -16.12 18.29 5.22
C ILE A 428 -16.81 18.53 6.56
N THR A 429 -18.11 18.85 6.53
CA THR A 429 -18.93 18.96 7.73
C THR A 429 -19.88 17.79 7.81
N TRP A 430 -19.73 17.01 8.86
CA TRP A 430 -20.54 15.83 9.09
C TRP A 430 -21.79 16.14 9.92
N PRO A 431 -22.91 15.42 9.72
CA PRO A 431 -24.17 15.73 10.40
C PRO A 431 -24.10 15.69 11.94
N ASP A 432 -23.33 14.74 12.48
CA ASP A 432 -23.14 14.48 13.90
C ASP A 432 -22.22 15.50 14.60
N GLU A 433 -21.46 16.31 13.85
CA GLU A 433 -20.59 17.37 14.39
C GLU A 433 -21.37 18.57 14.92
N ASN A 434 -22.65 18.69 14.55
CA ASN A 434 -23.51 19.76 15.04
C ASN A 434 -24.19 19.44 16.38
N ALA A 435 -24.00 18.21 16.90
CA ALA A 435 -24.57 17.80 18.18
C ALA A 435 -23.95 18.63 19.33
N PRO A 436 -24.73 18.99 20.38
CA PRO A 436 -24.22 19.81 21.47
C PRO A 436 -22.98 19.24 22.18
N ALA A 437 -22.87 17.90 22.23
CA ALA A 437 -21.76 17.22 22.90
C ALA A 437 -20.43 17.25 22.10
N SER A 438 -20.47 17.43 20.78
CA SER A 438 -19.30 17.41 19.89
C SER A 438 -18.92 18.80 19.36
N ARG A 439 -19.79 19.81 19.55
CA ARG A 439 -19.66 21.15 18.93
C ARG A 439 -18.30 21.82 19.15
N ASP A 440 -17.81 21.86 20.39
CA ASP A 440 -16.57 22.55 20.73
C ASP A 440 -15.36 21.83 20.12
N GLU A 441 -15.35 20.48 20.16
CA GLU A 441 -14.32 19.66 19.53
C GLU A 441 -14.31 19.86 18.01
N SER A 442 -15.48 19.82 17.36
CA SER A 442 -15.62 20.05 15.92
C SER A 442 -15.22 21.47 15.50
N ALA A 443 -15.41 22.47 16.35
CA ALA A 443 -14.92 23.83 16.10
C ALA A 443 -13.39 23.90 16.17
N GLU A 444 -12.78 23.24 17.16
CA GLU A 444 -11.32 23.15 17.31
C GLU A 444 -10.66 22.44 16.12
N ARG A 445 -11.23 21.30 15.69
CA ARG A 445 -10.78 20.53 14.50
C ARG A 445 -10.81 21.39 13.24
N ARG A 446 -11.91 22.09 12.99
CA ARG A 446 -12.05 22.98 11.81
C ARG A 446 -11.05 24.13 11.84
N LEU A 447 -10.77 24.71 13.01
CA LEU A 447 -9.74 25.75 13.14
C LEU A 447 -8.34 25.20 12.84
N ALA A 448 -8.03 23.97 13.26
CA ALA A 448 -6.77 23.30 12.95
C ALA A 448 -6.61 23.02 11.45
N LEU A 449 -7.67 22.51 10.80
CA LEU A 449 -7.69 22.28 9.36
C LEU A 449 -7.58 23.60 8.58
N GLY A 450 -8.28 24.65 8.99
CA GLY A 450 -8.17 25.97 8.37
C GLY A 450 -6.76 26.57 8.46
N ARG A 451 -6.04 26.33 9.57
CA ARG A 451 -4.63 26.71 9.70
C ARG A 451 -3.73 25.92 8.75
N PHE A 452 -3.95 24.61 8.64
CA PHE A 452 -3.21 23.77 7.71
C PHE A 452 -3.48 24.14 6.24
N ALA A 453 -4.75 24.35 5.86
CA ALA A 453 -5.15 24.82 4.54
C ALA A 453 -4.52 26.19 4.21
N GLY A 454 -4.53 27.12 5.17
CA GLY A 454 -3.88 28.42 5.02
C GLY A 454 -2.36 28.31 4.87
N TRP A 455 -1.72 27.39 5.60
CA TRP A 455 -0.29 27.11 5.47
C TRP A 455 0.06 26.53 4.10
N LEU A 456 -0.68 25.53 3.62
CA LEU A 456 -0.50 24.99 2.28
C LEU A 456 -0.71 26.08 1.21
N ALA A 457 -1.78 26.86 1.30
CA ALA A 457 -2.10 27.88 0.28
C ALA A 457 -1.09 29.04 0.22
N HIS A 458 -0.39 29.39 1.31
CA HIS A 458 0.43 30.63 1.34
C HIS A 458 1.91 30.39 1.62
N LYS A 459 2.28 29.26 2.23
CA LYS A 459 3.66 28.98 2.65
C LYS A 459 4.25 27.76 1.96
N HIS A 460 3.45 26.72 1.77
CA HIS A 460 3.93 25.43 1.24
C HIS A 460 2.91 24.80 0.29
N PRO A 461 2.67 25.40 -0.89
CA PRO A 461 1.74 24.81 -1.86
C PRO A 461 2.23 23.41 -2.25
N LEU A 462 1.29 22.48 -2.49
CA LEU A 462 1.67 21.10 -2.82
C LEU A 462 2.41 21.05 -4.16
N PHE A 463 1.86 21.74 -5.16
CA PHE A 463 2.42 21.82 -6.51
C PHE A 463 2.17 23.20 -7.10
N GLY A 464 3.17 23.74 -7.78
CA GLY A 464 3.08 25.06 -8.40
C GLY A 464 2.68 26.16 -7.41
N GLY A 465 2.17 27.29 -7.93
CA GLY A 465 1.53 28.31 -7.12
C GLY A 465 0.01 28.08 -7.09
N PRO A 466 -0.71 28.47 -6.02
CA PRO A 466 -2.17 28.43 -6.02
C PRO A 466 -2.73 29.21 -7.20
N VAL A 467 -3.71 28.61 -7.90
CA VAL A 467 -4.36 29.24 -9.05
C VAL A 467 -5.78 29.61 -8.65
N GLN A 468 -6.26 30.74 -9.17
CA GLN A 468 -7.65 31.11 -8.98
C GLN A 468 -8.54 30.07 -9.68
N PRO A 469 -9.59 29.54 -9.01
CA PRO A 469 -10.45 28.56 -9.64
C PRO A 469 -10.95 29.11 -10.96
N PRO A 470 -10.91 28.33 -12.06
CA PRO A 470 -11.56 28.76 -13.29
C PRO A 470 -13.00 29.12 -12.93
N ALA A 471 -13.48 30.28 -13.38
CA ALA A 471 -14.87 30.68 -13.13
C ALA A 471 -15.75 29.48 -13.47
N LEU A 472 -16.59 29.06 -12.51
CA LEU A 472 -17.61 28.01 -12.68
C LEU A 472 -18.55 28.45 -13.81
N ARG A 473 -18.07 28.38 -15.06
CA ARG A 473 -18.92 28.15 -16.22
C ARG A 473 -19.68 26.89 -15.89
N SER A 474 -20.87 26.76 -16.45
CA SER A 474 -21.86 25.69 -16.23
C SER A 474 -21.35 24.24 -16.43
N GLY A 475 -20.03 24.00 -16.49
CA GLY A 475 -19.32 22.73 -16.62
C GLY A 475 -19.26 21.87 -15.36
N ALA A 476 -20.19 22.05 -14.43
CA ALA A 476 -20.48 20.96 -13.52
C ALA A 476 -20.96 19.76 -14.38
N ASP A 477 -21.90 19.94 -15.31
CA ASP A 477 -22.47 18.82 -16.09
C ASP A 477 -21.41 18.13 -16.98
N GLU A 478 -20.33 18.82 -17.34
CA GLU A 478 -19.25 18.30 -18.19
C GLU A 478 -18.62 16.98 -17.70
N LEU A 479 -18.30 16.81 -16.40
CA LEU A 479 -17.69 15.55 -15.93
C LEU A 479 -18.68 14.37 -15.93
N GLY A 480 -19.96 14.63 -15.62
CA GLY A 480 -21.01 13.62 -15.67
C GLY A 480 -21.34 13.22 -17.10
N ASP A 481 -21.54 14.20 -17.96
CA ASP A 481 -21.81 14.02 -19.39
C ASP A 481 -20.65 13.31 -20.08
N ALA A 482 -19.41 13.66 -19.74
CA ALA A 482 -18.22 12.98 -20.23
C ALA A 482 -18.17 11.52 -19.80
N LYS A 483 -18.42 11.22 -18.51
CA LYS A 483 -18.46 9.85 -18.01
C LYS A 483 -19.49 9.02 -18.77
N ASP A 484 -20.69 9.55 -18.96
CA ASP A 484 -21.76 8.87 -19.69
C ASP A 484 -21.42 8.70 -21.18
N GLU A 485 -20.81 9.71 -21.80
CA GLU A 485 -20.36 9.65 -23.20
C GLU A 485 -19.23 8.64 -23.41
N ILE A 486 -18.26 8.57 -22.49
CA ILE A 486 -17.22 7.55 -22.50
C ILE A 486 -17.86 6.17 -22.37
N ALA A 487 -18.76 5.98 -21.41
CA ALA A 487 -19.47 4.72 -21.22
C ALA A 487 -20.25 4.29 -22.47
N ARG A 488 -20.82 5.24 -23.24
CA ARG A 488 -21.46 4.98 -24.54
C ARG A 488 -20.49 4.58 -25.65
N ARG A 489 -19.25 5.07 -25.62
CA ARG A 489 -18.20 4.76 -26.61
C ARG A 489 -17.50 3.44 -26.34
N LEU A 490 -17.48 3.00 -25.08
CA LEU A 490 -16.87 1.74 -24.67
C LEU A 490 -17.67 0.54 -25.19
N HIS A 491 -16.98 -0.45 -25.77
CA HIS A 491 -17.61 -1.69 -26.21
C HIS A 491 -18.19 -2.46 -25.00
N ARG A 492 -19.39 -3.02 -25.17
CA ARG A 492 -19.98 -3.94 -24.20
C ARG A 492 -19.13 -5.20 -24.09
N VAL A 493 -18.91 -5.66 -22.87
CA VAL A 493 -18.31 -6.98 -22.61
C VAL A 493 -19.29 -7.94 -21.96
N ASP A 494 -19.37 -9.15 -22.50
CA ASP A 494 -20.06 -10.29 -21.91
C ASP A 494 -19.00 -11.20 -21.27
N LEU A 495 -18.82 -11.06 -19.96
CA LEU A 495 -17.78 -11.73 -19.19
C LEU A 495 -18.32 -12.98 -18.51
N GLN A 496 -17.68 -14.11 -18.79
CA GLN A 496 -17.87 -15.35 -18.03
C GLN A 496 -16.70 -15.53 -17.07
N PHE A 497 -16.95 -15.40 -15.78
CA PHE A 497 -16.03 -15.80 -14.73
C PHE A 497 -16.01 -17.32 -14.63
N LEU A 498 -14.83 -17.92 -14.78
CA LEU A 498 -14.60 -19.33 -14.55
C LEU A 498 -13.74 -19.47 -13.29
N LEU A 499 -14.41 -19.71 -12.17
CA LEU A 499 -13.81 -19.76 -10.85
C LEU A 499 -13.32 -21.16 -10.53
N ASP A 500 -12.03 -21.27 -10.22
CA ASP A 500 -11.48 -22.47 -9.62
C ASP A 500 -12.02 -22.58 -8.19
N VAL A 501 -12.69 -23.70 -7.92
CA VAL A 501 -13.19 -24.01 -6.58
C VAL A 501 -12.48 -25.22 -6.01
N SER A 502 -11.25 -25.53 -6.41
CA SER A 502 -10.49 -26.63 -5.82
C SER A 502 -10.26 -26.45 -4.30
N GLY A 503 -9.79 -27.51 -3.63
CA GLY A 503 -9.47 -27.47 -2.20
C GLY A 503 -8.47 -26.36 -1.81
N SER A 504 -7.52 -26.04 -2.68
CA SER A 504 -6.49 -25.02 -2.43
C SER A 504 -7.01 -23.59 -2.51
N MET A 505 -8.09 -23.36 -3.27
CA MET A 505 -8.79 -22.08 -3.36
C MET A 505 -9.54 -21.66 -2.09
N SER A 506 -9.75 -22.56 -1.13
CA SER A 506 -10.57 -22.30 0.08
C SER A 506 -10.24 -21.02 0.86
N ARG A 507 -8.98 -20.59 0.86
CA ARG A 507 -8.53 -19.35 1.55
C ARG A 507 -8.61 -18.09 0.69
N LEU A 508 -8.76 -18.24 -0.63
CA LEU A 508 -8.70 -17.16 -1.60
C LEU A 508 -10.08 -16.73 -2.08
N LEU A 509 -11.08 -17.62 -2.02
CA LEU A 509 -12.45 -17.33 -2.43
C LEU A 509 -13.04 -16.08 -1.74
N LEU A 510 -12.84 -15.94 -0.42
CA LEU A 510 -13.37 -14.79 0.32
C LEU A 510 -12.69 -13.47 -0.09
N PRO A 511 -11.33 -13.33 -0.05
CA PRO A 511 -10.66 -12.14 -0.55
C PRO A 511 -11.02 -11.77 -1.99
N THR A 512 -11.15 -12.76 -2.89
CA THR A 512 -11.56 -12.48 -4.27
C THR A 512 -12.99 -11.93 -4.32
N SER A 513 -13.91 -12.50 -3.53
CA SER A 513 -15.28 -12.00 -3.45
C SER A 513 -15.38 -10.59 -2.88
N GLU A 514 -14.46 -10.23 -1.97
CA GLU A 514 -14.37 -8.90 -1.36
C GLU A 514 -13.84 -7.84 -2.33
N ALA A 515 -13.10 -8.25 -3.36
CA ALA A 515 -12.56 -7.36 -4.39
C ALA A 515 -13.56 -7.07 -5.53
N LEU A 516 -14.53 -7.96 -5.75
CA LEU A 516 -15.50 -7.81 -6.86
C LEU A 516 -16.32 -6.51 -6.81
N PRO A 517 -16.78 -5.98 -5.65
CA PRO A 517 -17.49 -4.70 -5.61
C PRO A 517 -16.71 -3.54 -6.24
N GLU A 518 -15.38 -3.57 -6.16
CA GLU A 518 -14.49 -2.50 -6.64
C GLU A 518 -14.45 -2.45 -8.18
N ILE A 519 -14.82 -3.54 -8.86
CA ILE A 519 -14.87 -3.54 -10.34
C ILE A 519 -16.07 -2.74 -10.87
N ARG A 520 -17.03 -2.35 -10.01
CA ARG A 520 -18.22 -1.59 -10.40
C ARG A 520 -17.86 -0.35 -11.22
N GLN A 521 -16.78 0.34 -10.86
CA GLN A 521 -16.34 1.57 -11.53
C GLN A 521 -15.73 1.33 -12.92
N THR A 522 -15.43 0.08 -13.26
CA THR A 522 -14.91 -0.35 -14.57
C THR A 522 -15.99 -0.91 -15.49
N LEU A 523 -17.13 -1.32 -14.91
CA LEU A 523 -18.26 -1.82 -15.67
C LEU A 523 -19.09 -0.67 -16.22
N ILE A 524 -19.59 -0.84 -17.44
CA ILE A 524 -20.66 -0.01 -18.00
C ILE A 524 -22.00 -0.74 -17.85
N GLU A 525 -23.12 -0.02 -17.86
CA GLU A 525 -24.46 -0.60 -17.69
C GLU A 525 -24.81 -1.70 -18.73
N ALA A 526 -24.19 -1.63 -19.91
CA ALA A 526 -24.36 -2.63 -20.95
C ALA A 526 -23.63 -3.96 -20.67
N ASP A 527 -22.61 -3.96 -19.80
CA ASP A 527 -21.81 -5.14 -19.52
C ASP A 527 -22.64 -6.23 -18.83
N ARG A 528 -22.25 -7.49 -19.06
CA ARG A 528 -22.93 -8.65 -18.48
C ARG A 528 -21.93 -9.60 -17.86
N LEU A 529 -22.21 -10.04 -16.63
CA LEU A 529 -21.39 -10.94 -15.85
C LEU A 529 -22.11 -12.27 -15.64
N SER A 530 -21.40 -13.38 -15.77
CA SER A 530 -21.88 -14.71 -15.41
C SER A 530 -20.77 -15.47 -14.69
N LEU A 531 -21.15 -16.38 -13.80
CA LEU A 531 -20.22 -17.18 -13.00
C LEU A 531 -20.41 -18.66 -13.37
N SER A 532 -19.30 -19.34 -13.59
CA SER A 532 -19.18 -20.79 -13.62
C SER A 532 -18.05 -21.20 -12.69
N THR A 533 -18.14 -22.40 -12.15
CA THR A 533 -17.09 -23.00 -11.32
C THR A 533 -16.55 -24.25 -11.99
N PHE A 534 -15.28 -24.58 -11.74
CA PHE A 534 -14.69 -25.83 -12.21
C PHE A 534 -13.85 -26.49 -11.13
N TRP A 535 -13.84 -27.83 -11.14
CA TRP A 535 -13.05 -28.67 -10.24
C TRP A 535 -12.92 -30.09 -10.82
N GLN A 536 -11.99 -30.87 -10.30
CA GLN A 536 -11.88 -32.29 -10.60
C GLN A 536 -12.57 -33.12 -9.52
N ASP A 537 -13.62 -33.85 -9.91
CA ASP A 537 -14.23 -34.87 -9.08
C ASP A 537 -13.31 -36.10 -8.97
N LYS A 538 -13.39 -36.84 -7.86
CA LYS A 538 -12.54 -38.02 -7.65
C LYS A 538 -12.84 -39.12 -8.66
N ASP A 539 -14.10 -39.29 -9.03
CA ASP A 539 -14.57 -40.45 -9.78
C ASP A 539 -15.11 -40.10 -11.18
N GLU A 540 -15.49 -38.83 -11.41
CA GLU A 540 -16.26 -38.42 -12.59
C GLU A 540 -15.50 -37.48 -13.54
N GLY A 541 -14.21 -37.27 -13.30
CA GLY A 541 -13.38 -36.36 -14.09
C GLY A 541 -13.68 -34.89 -13.78
N ILE A 542 -13.54 -34.02 -14.78
CA ILE A 542 -13.72 -32.57 -14.58
C ILE A 542 -15.20 -32.22 -14.62
N ARG A 543 -15.61 -31.38 -13.67
CA ARG A 543 -16.96 -30.84 -13.57
C ARG A 543 -16.91 -29.34 -13.79
N ILE A 544 -17.89 -28.82 -14.54
CA ILE A 544 -18.14 -27.39 -14.73
C ILE A 544 -19.61 -27.11 -14.44
N SER A 545 -19.86 -26.15 -13.55
CA SER A 545 -21.21 -25.70 -13.24
C SER A 545 -21.83 -24.95 -14.41
N ASP A 546 -23.16 -24.99 -14.49
CA ASP A 546 -23.88 -24.16 -15.45
C ASP A 546 -23.58 -22.67 -15.20
N PRO A 547 -23.43 -21.85 -16.25
CA PRO A 547 -23.26 -20.42 -16.09
C PRO A 547 -24.50 -19.87 -15.41
N THR A 548 -24.28 -19.05 -14.40
CA THR A 548 -25.36 -18.30 -13.78
C THR A 548 -25.99 -17.33 -14.78
N ASP A 549 -27.21 -16.86 -14.48
CA ASP A 549 -27.84 -15.80 -15.26
C ASP A 549 -26.92 -14.59 -15.43
N LYS A 550 -26.94 -14.01 -16.63
CA LYS A 550 -26.19 -12.81 -16.98
C LYS A 550 -26.71 -11.62 -16.17
N GLU A 551 -25.87 -11.09 -15.29
CA GLU A 551 -26.17 -9.93 -14.45
C GLU A 551 -25.51 -8.67 -15.01
N GLY A 552 -26.25 -7.55 -15.00
CA GLY A 552 -25.71 -6.25 -15.39
C GLY A 552 -24.87 -5.59 -14.29
N ALA A 553 -24.21 -4.47 -14.61
CA ALA A 553 -23.43 -3.69 -13.65
C ALA A 553 -24.25 -3.24 -12.42
N SER A 554 -25.49 -2.79 -12.64
CA SER A 554 -26.46 -2.47 -11.57
C SER A 554 -26.87 -3.66 -10.70
N GLN A 555 -26.57 -4.89 -11.12
CA GLN A 555 -26.89 -6.13 -10.42
C GLN A 555 -25.65 -6.79 -9.80
N LEU A 556 -24.50 -6.09 -9.78
CA LEU A 556 -23.23 -6.61 -9.26
C LEU A 556 -23.34 -7.16 -7.83
N GLY A 557 -24.16 -6.56 -6.96
CA GLY A 557 -24.38 -7.08 -5.60
C GLY A 557 -24.90 -8.52 -5.58
N ARG A 558 -25.76 -8.91 -6.53
CA ARG A 558 -26.21 -10.30 -6.67
C ARG A 558 -25.11 -11.22 -7.19
N PHE A 559 -24.30 -10.73 -8.13
CA PHE A 559 -23.14 -11.44 -8.66
C PHE A 559 -22.16 -11.80 -7.54
N VAL A 560 -21.80 -10.79 -6.73
CA VAL A 560 -20.94 -10.93 -5.56
C VAL A 560 -21.55 -11.89 -4.54
N GLY A 561 -22.86 -11.76 -4.26
CA GLY A 561 -23.58 -12.66 -3.36
C GLY A 561 -23.51 -14.12 -3.78
N ARG A 562 -23.61 -14.42 -5.08
CA ARG A 562 -23.44 -15.78 -5.63
C ARG A 562 -22.00 -16.27 -5.51
N PHE A 563 -21.03 -15.42 -5.87
CA PHE A 563 -19.61 -15.74 -5.74
C PHE A 563 -19.25 -16.15 -4.30
N ARG A 564 -19.80 -15.48 -3.29
CA ARG A 564 -19.60 -15.79 -1.86
C ARG A 564 -20.19 -17.12 -1.41
N GLN A 565 -21.22 -17.60 -2.10
CA GLN A 565 -21.86 -18.88 -1.77
C GLN A 565 -21.04 -20.06 -2.28
N GLU A 566 -20.09 -19.83 -3.19
CA GLU A 566 -19.20 -20.88 -3.66
C GLU A 566 -18.26 -21.34 -2.56
N ARG A 567 -18.02 -22.65 -2.56
CA ARG A 567 -17.18 -23.35 -1.58
C ARG A 567 -16.19 -24.22 -2.32
N SER A 568 -15.04 -24.45 -1.70
CA SER A 568 -14.06 -25.39 -2.23
C SER A 568 -14.65 -26.80 -2.34
N ARG A 569 -14.40 -27.46 -3.48
CA ARG A 569 -14.88 -28.78 -3.89
C ARG A 569 -13.78 -29.47 -4.71
N GLY A 570 -13.65 -30.78 -4.54
CA GLY A 570 -12.78 -31.60 -5.40
C GLY A 570 -11.28 -31.26 -5.34
N ARG A 571 -10.57 -31.67 -6.38
CA ARG A 571 -9.14 -31.43 -6.61
C ARG A 571 -8.95 -30.44 -7.75
N ASP A 572 -7.71 -29.97 -7.92
CA ASP A 572 -7.32 -29.14 -9.06
C ASP A 572 -7.65 -29.84 -10.38
N ALA A 573 -8.34 -29.13 -11.27
CA ALA A 573 -8.65 -29.60 -12.61
C ALA A 573 -7.71 -28.95 -13.62
N PRO A 574 -7.18 -29.71 -14.61
CA PRO A 574 -6.45 -29.13 -15.74
C PRO A 574 -7.31 -28.07 -16.45
N LEU A 575 -6.77 -26.86 -16.59
CA LEU A 575 -7.50 -25.74 -17.19
C LEU A 575 -7.78 -25.99 -18.67
N SER A 576 -6.88 -26.65 -19.38
CA SER A 576 -7.06 -27.07 -20.78
C SER A 576 -8.32 -27.90 -20.98
N ASN A 577 -8.56 -28.86 -20.09
CA ASN A 577 -9.75 -29.69 -20.13
C ASN A 577 -11.01 -28.93 -19.67
N ALA A 578 -10.89 -27.98 -18.73
CA ALA A 578 -12.00 -27.12 -18.36
C ALA A 578 -12.44 -26.22 -19.53
N ILE A 579 -11.49 -25.70 -20.32
CA ILE A 579 -11.76 -24.95 -21.55
C ILE A 579 -12.50 -25.81 -22.59
N ASP A 580 -12.03 -27.04 -22.81
CA ASP A 580 -12.68 -27.97 -23.74
C ASP A 580 -14.12 -28.29 -23.28
N GLU A 581 -14.32 -28.59 -21.99
CA GLU A 581 -15.64 -28.92 -21.45
C GLU A 581 -16.59 -27.72 -21.46
N LEU A 582 -16.11 -26.52 -21.16
CA LEU A 582 -16.90 -25.29 -21.25
C LEU A 582 -17.41 -25.08 -22.68
N GLY A 583 -16.54 -25.33 -23.67
CA GLY A 583 -16.89 -25.19 -25.08
C GLY A 583 -17.86 -26.26 -25.57
N ARG A 584 -17.75 -27.50 -25.11
CA ARG A 584 -18.70 -28.56 -25.43
C ARG A 584 -20.08 -28.32 -24.82
N LYS A 585 -20.12 -27.97 -23.53
CA LYS A 585 -21.37 -27.94 -22.75
C LYS A 585 -22.20 -26.68 -23.01
N PHE A 586 -21.55 -25.54 -23.22
CA PHE A 586 -22.24 -24.25 -23.26
C PHE A 586 -22.07 -23.49 -24.57
N GLY A 587 -21.64 -24.14 -25.65
CA GLY A 587 -21.03 -23.62 -26.91
C GLY A 587 -21.63 -22.43 -27.68
N LEU A 588 -22.15 -21.39 -27.03
CA LEU A 588 -22.33 -20.07 -27.61
C LEU A 588 -20.98 -19.57 -28.16
N PRO A 589 -20.91 -19.15 -29.44
CA PRO A 589 -19.68 -18.71 -30.07
C PRO A 589 -19.19 -17.38 -29.49
N GLY A 590 -17.87 -17.25 -29.33
CA GLY A 590 -17.20 -15.96 -29.15
C GLY A 590 -17.30 -15.29 -27.78
N ARG A 591 -17.25 -16.04 -26.67
CA ARG A 591 -17.28 -15.45 -25.33
C ARG A 591 -15.90 -15.01 -24.83
N SER A 592 -15.91 -14.02 -23.94
CA SER A 592 -14.75 -13.61 -23.14
C SER A 592 -14.81 -14.28 -21.76
N VAL A 593 -13.74 -15.00 -21.40
CA VAL A 593 -13.64 -15.76 -20.13
C VAL A 593 -12.56 -15.16 -19.25
N VAL A 594 -12.89 -14.90 -17.98
CA VAL A 594 -11.92 -14.58 -16.93
C VAL A 594 -11.80 -15.79 -16.00
N VAL A 595 -10.64 -16.45 -15.99
CA VAL A 595 -10.34 -17.55 -15.09
C VAL A 595 -9.73 -16.99 -13.82
N VAL A 596 -10.18 -17.48 -12.67
CA VAL A 596 -9.74 -17.05 -11.35
C VAL A 596 -9.27 -18.28 -10.59
N THR A 597 -7.96 -18.39 -10.30
CA THR A 597 -7.33 -19.59 -9.73
C THR A 597 -6.11 -19.25 -8.87
N ASP A 598 -5.62 -20.19 -8.07
CA ASP A 598 -4.38 -20.09 -7.29
C ASP A 598 -3.15 -20.73 -7.97
N GLY A 599 -3.33 -21.19 -9.21
CA GLY A 599 -2.29 -21.81 -10.00
C GLY A 599 -2.27 -23.35 -9.91
N GLY A 600 -3.05 -23.96 -9.02
CA GLY A 600 -3.24 -25.42 -8.95
C GLY A 600 -3.56 -26.07 -10.31
N PRO A 601 -4.48 -25.52 -11.11
CA PRO A 601 -4.80 -26.01 -12.46
C PRO A 601 -3.62 -26.14 -13.40
N PHE A 602 -2.59 -25.30 -13.29
CA PHE A 602 -1.38 -25.38 -14.11
C PHE A 602 -0.52 -26.59 -13.73
N GLY A 603 -0.46 -26.91 -12.43
CA GLY A 603 0.21 -28.11 -11.92
C GLY A 603 -0.53 -29.41 -12.24
N ALA A 604 -1.85 -29.32 -12.47
CA ALA A 604 -2.67 -30.44 -12.88
C ALA A 604 -2.56 -30.77 -14.38
N GLU A 605 -1.96 -29.89 -15.20
CA GLU A 605 -1.70 -30.18 -16.61
C GLU A 605 -0.75 -31.37 -16.74
N GLY A 606 -1.13 -32.37 -17.55
CA GLY A 606 -0.57 -33.71 -17.49
C GLY A 606 0.95 -33.83 -17.71
N ILE A 607 1.59 -32.81 -18.30
CA ILE A 607 3.04 -32.73 -18.45
C ILE A 607 3.55 -31.42 -17.81
N PRO A 608 4.37 -31.49 -16.74
CA PRO A 608 4.97 -30.32 -16.13
C PRO A 608 5.72 -29.46 -17.16
N GLY A 609 5.48 -28.14 -17.14
CA GLY A 609 6.11 -27.19 -18.07
C GLY A 609 5.47 -27.11 -19.46
N ARG A 610 4.35 -27.80 -19.72
CA ARG A 610 3.57 -27.68 -20.98
C ARG A 610 2.18 -27.08 -20.81
N ALA A 611 1.81 -26.67 -19.59
CA ALA A 611 0.50 -26.12 -19.26
C ALA A 611 0.03 -25.05 -20.26
N GLU A 612 0.89 -24.09 -20.57
CA GLU A 612 0.62 -23.01 -21.53
C GLU A 612 0.25 -23.54 -22.93
N GLN A 613 1.02 -24.50 -23.45
CA GLN A 613 0.79 -25.08 -24.77
C GLN A 613 -0.51 -25.87 -24.82
N ASP A 614 -0.85 -26.54 -23.72
CA ASP A 614 -2.06 -27.34 -23.60
C ASP A 614 -3.30 -26.43 -23.49
N ILE A 615 -3.22 -25.34 -22.72
CA ILE A 615 -4.24 -24.29 -22.65
C ILE A 615 -4.45 -23.63 -24.01
N VAL A 616 -3.38 -23.21 -24.70
CA VAL A 616 -3.47 -22.60 -26.05
C VAL A 616 -4.05 -23.59 -27.05
N ARG A 617 -3.72 -24.88 -26.96
CA ARG A 617 -4.27 -25.92 -27.84
C ARG A 617 -5.75 -26.15 -27.58
N ALA A 618 -6.17 -26.19 -26.32
CA ALA A 618 -7.58 -26.29 -25.95
C ALA A 618 -8.37 -25.06 -26.44
N LEU A 619 -7.83 -23.85 -26.27
CA LEU A 619 -8.43 -22.62 -26.77
C LEU A 619 -8.62 -22.68 -28.30
N LYS A 620 -7.61 -23.10 -29.05
CA LYS A 620 -7.70 -23.28 -30.52
C LYS A 620 -8.77 -24.29 -30.96
N ARG A 621 -9.07 -25.29 -30.13
CA ARG A 621 -10.16 -26.25 -30.39
C ARG A 621 -11.53 -25.71 -30.01
N SER A 622 -11.60 -24.75 -29.09
CA SER A 622 -12.84 -24.16 -28.60
C SER A 622 -13.23 -22.94 -29.41
N SER A 623 -14.16 -23.09 -30.36
CA SER A 623 -14.76 -21.97 -31.09
C SER A 623 -15.67 -21.09 -30.21
N SER A 624 -16.00 -21.57 -29.00
CA SER A 624 -16.89 -20.89 -28.06
C SER A 624 -16.21 -19.79 -27.24
N ILE A 625 -14.87 -19.79 -27.19
CA ILE A 625 -14.06 -18.84 -26.42
C ILE A 625 -13.14 -18.11 -27.38
N THR A 626 -13.33 -16.80 -27.48
CA THR A 626 -12.46 -15.90 -28.25
C THR A 626 -11.39 -15.32 -27.36
N ASN A 627 -11.74 -14.94 -26.14
CA ASN A 627 -10.84 -14.21 -25.26
C ASN A 627 -10.70 -14.93 -23.92
N LEU A 628 -9.48 -15.14 -23.47
CA LEU A 628 -9.17 -15.81 -22.20
C LEU A 628 -8.22 -14.93 -21.37
N TYR A 629 -8.64 -14.58 -20.17
CA TYR A 629 -7.79 -13.87 -19.21
C TYR A 629 -7.68 -14.72 -17.94
N ILE A 630 -6.47 -15.12 -17.56
CA ILE A 630 -6.23 -16.00 -16.41
C ILE A 630 -5.61 -15.18 -15.28
N LEU A 631 -6.28 -15.12 -14.13
CA LEU A 631 -5.81 -14.50 -12.91
C LEU A 631 -5.33 -15.58 -11.95
N VAL A 632 -4.04 -15.53 -11.61
CA VAL A 632 -3.39 -16.51 -10.74
C VAL A 632 -3.00 -15.87 -9.40
N PHE A 633 -3.52 -16.40 -8.30
CA PHE A 633 -3.16 -15.98 -6.94
C PHE A 633 -1.98 -16.77 -6.40
N GLY A 634 -1.05 -16.10 -5.71
CA GLY A 634 0.01 -16.77 -4.96
C GLY A 634 1.18 -17.22 -5.84
N HIS A 635 1.96 -18.18 -5.33
CA HIS A 635 3.26 -18.56 -5.92
C HIS A 635 3.18 -19.62 -7.02
N GLY A 636 1.97 -20.07 -7.39
CA GLY A 636 1.79 -21.04 -8.48
C GLY A 636 2.24 -20.50 -9.85
N GLY A 637 2.11 -19.18 -10.02
CA GLY A 637 2.54 -18.45 -11.22
C GLY A 637 1.83 -18.88 -12.50
N CYS A 638 2.08 -18.16 -13.59
CA CYS A 638 1.56 -18.44 -14.92
C CYS A 638 2.32 -19.58 -15.64
N GLY A 639 3.24 -20.28 -14.96
CA GLY A 639 3.91 -21.49 -15.46
C GLY A 639 4.77 -21.32 -16.74
N GLY A 640 4.94 -20.11 -17.29
CA GLY A 640 5.64 -19.85 -18.54
C GLY A 640 5.28 -18.51 -19.20
N ARG A 641 5.87 -18.21 -20.36
CA ARG A 641 5.57 -17.01 -21.15
C ARG A 641 4.45 -17.32 -22.14
N PHE A 642 3.19 -17.09 -21.73
CA PHE A 642 2.08 -16.97 -22.68
C PHE A 642 2.50 -16.05 -23.84
N PRO A 643 2.14 -16.38 -25.11
CA PRO A 643 2.45 -15.51 -26.22
C PRO A 643 1.94 -14.11 -25.89
N GLN A 644 2.84 -13.12 -25.90
CA GLN A 644 2.45 -11.74 -25.66
C GLN A 644 1.34 -11.35 -26.64
N PRO A 645 0.45 -10.40 -26.27
CA PRO A 645 -0.67 -9.97 -27.09
C PRO A 645 -0.29 -9.34 -28.47
N GLU A 646 0.99 -9.38 -28.85
CA GLU A 646 1.46 -8.99 -30.17
C GLU A 646 1.10 -10.04 -31.23
N ARG A 647 -0.01 -9.74 -31.94
CA ARG A 647 -0.54 -10.42 -33.13
C ARG A 647 0.46 -11.29 -33.92
N PRO A 648 0.10 -12.54 -34.20
CA PRO A 648 0.13 -13.06 -35.56
C PRO A 648 -1.08 -12.48 -36.34
N PRO A 649 -0.92 -11.95 -37.56
CA PRO A 649 -2.06 -11.57 -38.39
C PRO A 649 -2.96 -12.79 -38.65
N GLY A 650 -4.22 -12.73 -38.23
CA GLY A 650 -5.26 -13.73 -38.54
C GLY A 650 -5.76 -14.61 -37.38
N SER A 651 -5.23 -14.51 -36.15
CA SER A 651 -5.79 -15.25 -35.02
C SER A 651 -6.93 -14.49 -34.33
N SER A 652 -8.12 -15.08 -34.28
CA SER A 652 -9.33 -14.55 -33.61
C SER A 652 -9.38 -14.85 -32.10
N GLN A 653 -8.29 -15.36 -31.53
CA GLN A 653 -8.25 -15.81 -30.13
C GLN A 653 -7.11 -15.17 -29.36
N HIS A 654 -7.42 -14.70 -28.15
CA HIS A 654 -6.51 -13.97 -27.27
C HIS A 654 -6.38 -14.69 -25.92
N VAL A 655 -5.16 -14.80 -25.40
CA VAL A 655 -4.89 -15.32 -24.05
C VAL A 655 -3.90 -14.44 -23.31
N VAL A 656 -4.23 -14.07 -22.07
CA VAL A 656 -3.33 -13.40 -21.13
C VAL A 656 -3.38 -14.15 -19.81
N CYS A 657 -2.22 -14.30 -19.16
CA CYS A 657 -2.14 -14.75 -17.79
C CYS A 657 -1.45 -13.67 -16.95
N ALA A 658 -2.06 -13.32 -15.83
CA ALA A 658 -1.55 -12.32 -14.90
C ALA A 658 -1.48 -12.91 -13.49
N GLU A 659 -0.36 -12.68 -12.83
CA GLU A 659 -0.11 -13.11 -11.45
C GLU A 659 -0.44 -11.99 -10.48
N ILE A 660 -0.99 -12.36 -9.32
CA ILE A 660 -1.21 -11.48 -8.19
C ILE A 660 -0.23 -11.89 -7.10
N GLU A 661 0.82 -11.09 -6.91
CA GLU A 661 1.95 -11.40 -6.01
C GLU A 661 1.46 -11.64 -4.56
N GLY A 662 1.60 -12.89 -4.09
CA GLY A 662 1.08 -13.36 -2.79
C GLY A 662 1.82 -12.90 -1.53
N GLY A 663 2.63 -11.84 -1.59
CA GLY A 663 3.49 -11.42 -0.48
C GLY A 663 3.00 -10.22 0.34
N GLN A 664 1.93 -9.55 -0.10
CA GLN A 664 1.48 -8.31 0.54
C GLN A 664 0.40 -8.57 1.60
N SER A 665 0.28 -7.66 2.58
CA SER A 665 -0.70 -7.70 3.67
C SER A 665 -2.15 -8.02 3.18
N PRO A 666 -3.03 -8.61 4.01
CA PRO A 666 -4.41 -8.94 3.59
C PRO A 666 -5.20 -7.75 2.99
N ARG A 667 -4.94 -6.51 3.47
CA ARG A 667 -5.57 -5.29 2.92
C ARG A 667 -5.10 -4.93 1.51
N THR A 668 -3.81 -5.10 1.25
CA THR A 668 -3.24 -4.93 -0.10
C THR A 668 -3.68 -6.06 -1.04
N GLY A 669 -4.04 -7.23 -0.49
CA GLY A 669 -4.58 -8.35 -1.25
C GLY A 669 -5.84 -7.99 -2.04
N THR A 670 -6.88 -7.49 -1.37
CA THR A 670 -8.18 -7.15 -2.01
C THR A 670 -8.02 -6.08 -3.10
N GLN A 671 -7.23 -5.04 -2.84
CA GLN A 671 -6.97 -3.99 -3.84
C GLN A 671 -6.17 -4.51 -5.04
N ALA A 672 -5.16 -5.37 -4.80
CA ALA A 672 -4.41 -6.00 -5.88
C ALA A 672 -5.31 -6.90 -6.75
N VAL A 673 -6.24 -7.64 -6.13
CA VAL A 673 -7.25 -8.44 -6.86
C VAL A 673 -8.15 -7.53 -7.70
N ALA A 674 -8.69 -6.46 -7.10
CA ALA A 674 -9.56 -5.51 -7.79
C ALA A 674 -8.84 -4.87 -8.98
N SER A 675 -7.60 -4.41 -8.79
CA SER A 675 -6.74 -3.88 -9.85
C SER A 675 -6.53 -4.88 -10.98
N ALA A 676 -6.23 -6.15 -10.66
CA ALA A 676 -6.04 -7.19 -11.65
C ALA A 676 -7.33 -7.53 -12.42
N LEU A 677 -8.49 -7.55 -11.75
CA LEU A 677 -9.79 -7.72 -12.38
C LEU A 677 -10.15 -6.54 -13.28
N ASN A 678 -9.90 -5.31 -12.85
CA ASN A 678 -10.09 -4.11 -13.66
C ASN A 678 -9.24 -4.19 -14.94
N ARG A 679 -7.96 -4.57 -14.81
CA ARG A 679 -7.07 -4.83 -15.97
C ARG A 679 -7.63 -5.89 -16.90
N ALA A 680 -8.18 -6.99 -16.36
CA ALA A 680 -8.79 -8.05 -17.16
C ALA A 680 -9.98 -7.52 -17.97
N ILE A 681 -10.89 -6.77 -17.33
CA ILE A 681 -12.08 -6.20 -18.00
C ILE A 681 -11.66 -5.26 -19.13
N PHE A 682 -10.71 -4.34 -18.90
CA PHE A 682 -10.23 -3.42 -19.93
C PHE A 682 -9.53 -4.14 -21.08
N THR A 683 -8.69 -5.14 -20.76
CA THR A 683 -7.99 -5.93 -21.78
C THR A 683 -9.01 -6.64 -22.70
N LEU A 684 -10.01 -7.29 -22.09
CA LEU A 684 -11.07 -7.98 -22.83
C LEU A 684 -11.93 -7.02 -23.65
N ARG A 685 -12.20 -5.82 -23.12
CA ARG A 685 -12.91 -4.76 -23.83
C ARG A 685 -12.14 -4.25 -25.05
N GLY A 686 -10.80 -4.15 -24.95
CA GLY A 686 -9.96 -3.77 -26.09
C GLY A 686 -9.84 -4.84 -27.18
N TRP A 687 -10.18 -6.09 -26.88
CA TRP A 687 -10.23 -7.19 -27.86
C TRP A 687 -11.62 -7.41 -28.46
N SER A 688 -12.66 -6.89 -27.81
CA SER A 688 -14.06 -6.95 -28.27
C SER A 688 -14.31 -5.82 -29.28
#